data_AF-A0A1Y2IQ34-F1
#
_entry.id   AF-A0A1Y2IQ34-F1
#
_cell.length_a   1.000
_cell.length_b   1.000
_cell.length_c   1.000
_cell.angle_alpha   90.00
_cell.angle_beta   90.00
_cell.angle_gamma   90.00
#
_symmetry.space_group_name_H-M   'P 1'
#
loop_
_entity.id
_entity.type
_entity.pdbx_description
1 polymer ?
#
loop_
_entity_poly.entity_id
_entity_poly.type
_entity_poly.pdbx_seq_one_letter_code
_entity_poly.pdbx_strand_id
1 'polypeptide(L)'
;MSEQSQPLIVLLCLDHEDLVKAVHAHLISTLETRSEVQLARTRVEALRYLSSTSRPRAVIACDAAVTRPEYLEVHHHLVDYVRSGGTAIYAGAFSSMISFYAMESIFKVAWDLPWSKGTYHGGTFVLNERVKGINHKGLEKRYSTKVNCLSNVSPNHALYVDQYEVIKLGRGQVEAAAAFAKIGRGRLGYVGDVNGQIATTAVVVAMCFYPSSRAPAAPGTGVSLPLDVDDEAQATEHDQRPSILIMAFKGISDRELYAQLYRALRRNASVTEVWDSRAASQALASSYRYSAVLIVDGALMDPEHSQIASRLAEYTRAGTRVVLGVDVAGSISPPSMKAFFSRWGLPWTSGDYGRTTVVLNPAGLPKPLRATALFPSMDAKALYVKKVQREHAVYIAGPDGWVGRDEDESPAVFARVGNGYLGYVGDVNGEQQSIRLLIEMLGVTIRPGDMGPRTVVQSASYSGGVETSRQTVVEEEIPLPPPRRPRETEVAVRAANRARVRAQKKARADRLKNEGNQFFRRSEWLQAAEKYQAAALIAGPDPTYMSNLAVALLKLKLWEAADSAASRGLMQDPTNVKLLYRRAVAREALDRFTAAEADLRRLLRLDRDNQSAKQEFNAVRRMKRSGRGYDWPGDEEMTEGLNPNHDGPVVVEDESDSEDYSHVGNGTPCKSYNHGGCSNGNSCRHQHAPDMKSVRDDLGRNVCVYWLLGTCRYGDERCIYAHDRTYLPEEGWWTNTRRLSRIRNRFAKAVEAAPRPGVTEHILAESLKPTSWRRDIWAYEDYKEASKLQQLLEADERAYADDGLPSAEDREYVVRLGGMSLVPQDEDEEDVEDDLELWEEDMREREMYAGW
;
A
#
# COMPACT_ATOMS: atom_id res chain seq x y z
N MET A 1 30.72 -33.13 3.36
CA MET A 1 29.41 -33.18 2.67
C MET A 1 28.50 -32.24 3.44
N SER A 2 28.08 -31.12 2.86
CA SER A 2 27.17 -30.18 3.55
C SER A 2 25.86 -30.91 3.85
N GLU A 3 25.44 -30.96 5.12
CA GLU A 3 24.10 -31.40 5.50
C GLU A 3 23.07 -30.64 4.64
N GLN A 4 22.42 -31.33 3.71
CA GLN A 4 21.29 -30.75 3.00
C GLN A 4 20.17 -30.64 4.02
N SER A 5 19.77 -29.40 4.36
CA SER A 5 18.63 -29.20 5.26
C SER A 5 17.41 -29.93 4.68
N GLN A 6 16.66 -30.61 5.54
CA GLN A 6 15.44 -31.28 5.12
C GLN A 6 14.47 -30.25 4.49
N PRO A 7 13.66 -30.64 3.50
CA PRO A 7 12.67 -29.75 2.91
C PRO A 7 11.61 -29.38 3.96
N LEU A 8 11.22 -28.10 4.00
CA LEU A 8 10.14 -27.62 4.88
C LEU A 8 8.76 -27.95 4.29
N ILE A 9 7.88 -28.53 5.11
CA ILE A 9 6.45 -28.65 4.85
C ILE A 9 5.68 -27.95 5.96
N VAL A 10 4.69 -27.13 5.58
CA VAL A 10 3.89 -26.36 6.55
C VAL A 10 2.45 -26.83 6.50
N LEU A 11 1.88 -27.14 7.66
CA LEU A 11 0.47 -27.49 7.83
C LEU A 11 -0.24 -26.25 8.40
N LEU A 12 -1.25 -25.76 7.70
CA LEU A 12 -2.14 -24.70 8.20
C LEU A 12 -3.25 -25.38 9.01
N CYS A 13 -3.12 -25.34 10.34
CA CYS A 13 -4.05 -25.88 11.31
C CYS A 13 -4.61 -24.73 12.15
N LEU A 14 -5.42 -23.87 11.52
CA LEU A 14 -5.88 -22.59 12.03
C LEU A 14 -7.06 -22.68 13.00
N ASP A 15 -7.70 -23.86 13.13
CA ASP A 15 -8.90 -24.03 13.96
C ASP A 15 -8.94 -25.36 14.73
N HIS A 16 -8.61 -26.47 14.05
CA HIS A 16 -8.86 -27.82 14.59
C HIS A 16 -7.58 -28.65 14.72
N GLU A 17 -6.54 -28.10 15.37
CA GLU A 17 -5.25 -28.77 15.52
C GLU A 17 -5.37 -30.17 16.15
N ASP A 18 -6.15 -30.31 17.23
CA ASP A 18 -6.29 -31.59 17.94
C ASP A 18 -6.92 -32.66 17.06
N LEU A 19 -7.94 -32.31 16.28
CA LEU A 19 -8.55 -33.23 15.33
C LEU A 19 -7.57 -33.63 14.23
N VAL A 20 -6.82 -32.67 13.69
CA VAL A 20 -5.81 -32.95 12.66
C VAL A 20 -4.72 -33.89 13.20
N LYS A 21 -4.26 -33.67 14.44
CA LYS A 21 -3.29 -34.55 15.09
C LYS A 21 -3.84 -35.95 15.37
N ALA A 22 -5.09 -36.05 15.81
CA ALA A 22 -5.71 -37.33 16.14
C ALA A 22 -6.00 -38.17 14.88
N VAL A 23 -6.69 -37.58 13.90
CA VAL A 23 -7.16 -38.27 12.69
C VAL A 23 -6.05 -38.45 11.67
N HIS A 24 -5.10 -37.53 11.57
CA HIS A 24 -4.05 -37.53 10.56
C HIS A 24 -2.63 -37.71 11.14
N ALA A 25 -2.49 -38.36 12.30
CA ALA A 25 -1.20 -38.67 12.92
C ALA A 25 -0.24 -39.43 11.97
N HIS A 26 -0.78 -40.36 11.20
CA HIS A 26 -0.04 -41.14 10.19
C HIS A 26 0.47 -40.26 9.05
N LEU A 27 -0.28 -39.24 8.64
CA LEU A 27 0.18 -38.26 7.65
C LEU A 27 1.34 -37.44 8.20
N ILE A 28 1.20 -36.88 9.40
CA ILE A 28 2.22 -36.03 10.03
C ILE A 28 3.53 -36.84 10.20
N SER A 29 3.45 -38.01 10.83
CA SER A 29 4.61 -38.90 11.02
C SER A 29 5.27 -39.28 9.69
N THR A 30 4.48 -39.60 8.65
CA THR A 30 5.03 -39.92 7.33
C THR A 30 5.78 -38.73 6.72
N LEU A 31 5.27 -37.50 6.87
CA LEU A 31 5.94 -36.30 6.39
C LEU A 31 7.22 -36.03 7.19
N GLU A 32 7.22 -36.22 8.51
CA GLU A 32 8.38 -36.01 9.38
C GLU A 32 9.56 -36.92 9.03
N THR A 33 9.33 -38.11 8.46
CA THR A 33 10.42 -38.98 8.00
C THR A 33 11.24 -38.40 6.83
N ARG A 34 10.72 -37.40 6.11
CA ARG A 34 11.31 -36.87 4.87
C ARG A 34 11.46 -35.35 4.84
N SER A 35 10.90 -34.65 5.81
CA SER A 35 10.81 -33.20 5.84
C SER A 35 10.81 -32.66 7.25
N GLU A 36 11.23 -31.41 7.38
CA GLU A 36 10.92 -30.60 8.56
C GLU A 36 9.45 -30.18 8.47
N VAL A 37 8.63 -30.60 9.42
CA VAL A 37 7.19 -30.32 9.44
C VAL A 37 6.90 -29.24 10.46
N GLN A 38 6.21 -28.17 10.05
CA GLN A 38 5.81 -27.07 10.92
C GLN A 38 4.30 -26.89 10.89
N LEU A 39 3.69 -26.70 12.07
CA LEU A 39 2.27 -26.38 12.19
C LEU A 39 2.11 -24.88 12.37
N ALA A 40 1.28 -24.26 11.54
CA ALA A 40 0.85 -22.87 11.68
C ALA A 40 -0.56 -22.84 12.25
N ARG A 41 -0.68 -22.36 13.49
CA ARG A 41 -1.91 -22.33 14.31
C ARG A 41 -2.61 -21.01 14.27
N THR A 42 -1.85 -19.95 14.00
CA THR A 42 -2.34 -18.58 13.99
C THR A 42 -2.17 -17.97 12.61
N ARG A 43 -2.94 -16.91 12.36
CA ARG A 43 -2.76 -16.07 11.16
C ARG A 43 -1.31 -15.59 11.02
N VAL A 44 -0.69 -15.19 12.12
CA VAL A 44 0.68 -14.66 12.15
C VAL A 44 1.70 -15.73 11.76
N GLU A 45 1.56 -16.96 12.28
CA GLU A 45 2.42 -18.08 11.91
C GLU A 45 2.24 -18.48 10.45
N ALA A 46 1.00 -18.53 9.95
CA ALA A 46 0.73 -18.84 8.56
C ALA A 46 1.35 -17.80 7.62
N LEU A 47 1.19 -16.50 7.93
CA LEU A 47 1.80 -15.42 7.18
C LEU A 47 3.33 -15.44 7.23
N ARG A 48 3.94 -15.80 8.37
CA ARG A 48 5.40 -15.99 8.49
C ARG A 48 5.88 -16.97 7.44
N TYR A 49 5.34 -18.19 7.42
CA TYR A 49 5.84 -19.23 6.50
C TYR A 49 5.61 -18.91 5.02
N LEU A 50 4.49 -18.27 4.70
CA LEU A 50 4.19 -17.89 3.31
C LEU A 50 5.04 -16.71 2.82
N SER A 51 5.45 -15.83 3.74
CA SER A 51 6.21 -14.59 3.50
C SER A 51 7.70 -14.68 3.82
N SER A 52 8.19 -15.82 4.29
CA SER A 52 9.60 -16.04 4.64
C SER A 52 10.45 -16.28 3.39
N THR A 53 11.71 -15.84 3.41
CA THR A 53 12.73 -16.23 2.42
C THR A 53 13.01 -17.73 2.46
N SER A 54 12.82 -18.36 3.61
CA SER A 54 12.87 -19.82 3.76
C SER A 54 11.52 -20.43 3.37
N ARG A 55 11.33 -20.65 2.07
CA ARG A 55 10.02 -21.07 1.55
C ARG A 55 9.75 -22.56 1.78
N PRO A 56 8.51 -22.94 2.13
CA PRO A 56 8.12 -24.34 2.16
C PRO A 56 8.17 -24.95 0.75
N ARG A 57 8.43 -26.26 0.71
CA ARG A 57 8.27 -27.09 -0.50
C ARG A 57 6.79 -27.33 -0.80
N ALA A 58 6.00 -27.55 0.24
CA ALA A 58 4.56 -27.73 0.17
C ALA A 58 3.88 -27.11 1.39
N VAL A 59 2.67 -26.59 1.19
CA VAL A 59 1.78 -26.10 2.24
C VAL A 59 0.50 -26.92 2.18
N ILE A 60 0.09 -27.49 3.31
CA ILE A 60 -1.13 -28.28 3.42
C ILE A 60 -2.15 -27.45 4.21
N ALA A 61 -3.27 -27.08 3.61
CA ALA A 61 -4.39 -26.49 4.31
C ALA A 61 -5.20 -27.63 4.93
N CYS A 62 -5.06 -27.80 6.26
CA CYS A 62 -5.60 -28.93 6.99
C CYS A 62 -7.04 -28.72 7.47
N ASP A 63 -7.49 -27.47 7.57
CA ASP A 63 -8.84 -27.12 7.98
C ASP A 63 -9.46 -26.02 7.11
N ALA A 64 -10.78 -25.92 7.17
CA ALA A 64 -11.57 -24.98 6.39
C ALA A 64 -11.38 -23.52 6.85
N ALA A 65 -10.72 -23.25 7.98
CA ALA A 65 -10.58 -21.87 8.47
C ALA A 65 -9.76 -20.99 7.53
N VAL A 66 -8.86 -21.55 6.71
CA VAL A 66 -8.15 -20.82 5.64
C VAL A 66 -9.10 -20.11 4.65
N THR A 67 -10.38 -20.50 4.60
CA THR A 67 -11.41 -19.92 3.74
C THR A 67 -12.19 -18.78 4.38
N ARG A 68 -12.01 -18.53 5.69
CA ARG A 68 -12.75 -17.52 6.43
C ARG A 68 -12.20 -16.11 6.13
N PRO A 69 -13.04 -15.05 6.19
CA PRO A 69 -12.64 -13.68 5.84
C PRO A 69 -11.38 -13.14 6.56
N GLU A 70 -11.12 -13.54 7.80
CA GLU A 70 -9.97 -13.12 8.60
C GLU A 70 -8.63 -13.70 8.10
N TYR A 71 -8.70 -14.84 7.40
CA TYR A 71 -7.56 -15.50 6.78
C TYR A 71 -7.43 -15.17 5.29
N LEU A 72 -8.22 -14.21 4.78
CA LEU A 72 -8.15 -13.79 3.36
C LEU A 72 -6.73 -13.38 2.94
N GLU A 73 -5.99 -12.69 3.82
CA GLU A 73 -4.59 -12.34 3.57
C GLU A 73 -3.71 -13.61 3.45
N VAL A 74 -3.85 -14.58 4.37
CA VAL A 74 -3.15 -15.87 4.31
C VAL A 74 -3.45 -16.57 2.99
N HIS A 75 -4.72 -16.57 2.59
CA HIS A 75 -5.15 -17.18 1.35
C HIS A 75 -4.57 -16.48 0.11
N HIS A 76 -4.52 -15.15 0.08
CA HIS A 76 -3.87 -14.38 -1.00
C HIS A 76 -2.38 -14.73 -1.10
N HIS A 77 -1.67 -14.79 0.02
CA HIS A 77 -0.26 -15.21 0.06
C HIS A 77 -0.08 -16.67 -0.37
N LEU A 78 -1.02 -17.56 -0.06
CA LEU A 78 -0.99 -18.96 -0.49
C LEU A 78 -1.13 -19.07 -2.03
N VAL A 79 -2.05 -18.31 -2.62
CA VAL A 79 -2.20 -18.24 -4.09
C VAL A 79 -0.93 -17.71 -4.75
N ASP A 80 -0.34 -16.64 -4.21
CA ASP A 80 0.90 -16.06 -4.74
C ASP A 80 2.12 -16.99 -4.56
N TYR A 81 2.16 -17.74 -3.46
CA TYR A 81 3.14 -18.82 -3.22
C TYR A 81 3.06 -19.89 -4.31
N VAL A 82 1.86 -20.41 -4.61
CA VAL A 82 1.66 -21.44 -5.64
C VAL A 82 1.99 -20.90 -7.03
N ARG A 83 1.46 -19.71 -7.41
CA ARG A 83 1.75 -19.10 -8.72
C ARG A 83 3.26 -18.89 -8.94
N SER A 84 4.01 -18.65 -7.86
CA SER A 84 5.47 -18.50 -7.87
C SER A 84 6.25 -19.82 -7.96
N GLY A 85 5.59 -20.98 -7.89
CA GLY A 85 6.22 -22.30 -7.99
C GLY A 85 5.95 -23.23 -6.82
N GLY A 86 5.21 -22.79 -5.81
CA GLY A 86 4.91 -23.58 -4.61
C GLY A 86 3.85 -24.66 -4.86
N THR A 87 3.68 -25.54 -3.88
CA THR A 87 2.62 -26.56 -3.88
C THR A 87 1.68 -26.32 -2.71
N ALA A 88 0.40 -26.09 -2.96
CA ALA A 88 -0.63 -26.05 -1.93
C ALA A 88 -1.54 -27.27 -2.07
N ILE A 89 -1.94 -27.87 -0.95
CA ILE A 89 -2.81 -29.05 -0.92
C ILE A 89 -3.91 -28.80 0.11
N TYR A 90 -5.16 -28.89 -0.31
CA TYR A 90 -6.31 -28.94 0.58
C TYR A 90 -6.57 -30.41 0.95
N ALA A 91 -6.38 -30.76 2.21
CA ALA A 91 -6.50 -32.13 2.70
C ALA A 91 -6.76 -32.12 4.21
N GLY A 92 -6.83 -33.29 4.83
CA GLY A 92 -7.04 -33.41 6.27
C GLY A 92 -8.51 -33.16 6.63
N ALA A 93 -8.75 -32.43 7.72
CA ALA A 93 -10.09 -32.07 8.16
C ALA A 93 -10.79 -31.04 7.24
N PHE A 94 -10.06 -30.44 6.28
CA PHE A 94 -10.59 -29.47 5.32
C PHE A 94 -11.84 -29.98 4.61
N SER A 95 -11.80 -31.19 4.04
CA SER A 95 -12.91 -31.77 3.27
C SER A 95 -14.15 -32.06 4.12
N SER A 96 -13.96 -32.28 5.42
CA SER A 96 -15.04 -32.56 6.37
C SER A 96 -15.71 -31.29 6.89
N MET A 97 -15.01 -30.15 6.88
CA MET A 97 -15.42 -28.91 7.56
C MET A 97 -15.73 -27.76 6.61
N ILE A 98 -15.42 -27.90 5.33
CA ILE A 98 -15.64 -26.86 4.34
C ILE A 98 -17.13 -26.72 4.01
N SER A 99 -17.66 -25.50 4.10
CA SER A 99 -19.03 -25.21 3.66
C SER A 99 -19.12 -25.22 2.14
N PHE A 100 -20.33 -25.44 1.61
CA PHE A 100 -20.57 -25.38 0.16
C PHE A 100 -20.06 -24.07 -0.44
N TYR A 101 -20.44 -22.94 0.16
CA TYR A 101 -20.10 -21.60 -0.31
C TYR A 101 -18.60 -21.38 -0.35
N ALA A 102 -17.92 -21.69 0.76
CA ALA A 102 -16.49 -21.50 0.87
C ALA A 102 -15.72 -22.34 -0.17
N MET A 103 -16.20 -23.55 -0.48
CA MET A 103 -15.60 -24.41 -1.49
C MET A 103 -15.76 -23.83 -2.91
N GLU A 104 -16.95 -23.36 -3.27
CA GLU A 104 -17.17 -22.74 -4.58
C GLU A 104 -16.35 -21.45 -4.74
N SER A 105 -16.45 -20.54 -3.76
CA SER A 105 -15.77 -19.25 -3.80
C SER A 105 -14.25 -19.42 -3.86
N ILE A 106 -13.66 -20.40 -3.15
CA ILE A 106 -12.20 -20.54 -3.15
C ILE A 106 -11.66 -21.10 -4.48
N PHE A 107 -12.25 -22.17 -5.02
CA PHE A 107 -11.70 -22.83 -6.21
C PHE A 107 -12.04 -22.09 -7.50
N LYS A 108 -13.30 -21.70 -7.69
CA LYS A 108 -13.69 -20.91 -8.87
C LYS A 108 -12.92 -19.62 -8.93
N VAL A 109 -12.68 -19.00 -7.78
CA VAL A 109 -12.32 -17.60 -7.80
C VAL A 109 -10.88 -17.32 -7.45
N ALA A 110 -10.41 -17.81 -6.30
CA ALA A 110 -9.03 -17.56 -5.94
C ALA A 110 -8.06 -18.37 -6.80
N TRP A 111 -8.46 -19.60 -7.16
CA TRP A 111 -7.66 -20.52 -7.95
C TRP A 111 -7.92 -20.46 -9.46
N ASP A 112 -9.00 -19.80 -9.91
CA ASP A 112 -9.41 -19.75 -11.33
C ASP A 112 -9.60 -21.16 -11.92
N LEU A 113 -10.24 -22.03 -11.14
CA LEU A 113 -10.54 -23.41 -11.52
C LEU A 113 -12.04 -23.64 -11.47
N PRO A 114 -12.67 -24.28 -12.47
CA PRO A 114 -14.13 -24.48 -12.48
C PRO A 114 -14.64 -25.46 -11.41
N TRP A 115 -13.78 -25.88 -10.47
CA TRP A 115 -14.12 -26.86 -9.45
C TRP A 115 -15.20 -26.32 -8.51
N SER A 116 -16.14 -27.18 -8.14
CA SER A 116 -17.22 -26.91 -7.19
C SER A 116 -17.37 -28.07 -6.23
N LYS A 117 -18.18 -27.88 -5.16
CA LYS A 117 -18.59 -29.00 -4.31
C LYS A 117 -19.30 -30.05 -5.17
N GLY A 118 -18.91 -31.30 -5.00
CA GLY A 118 -19.54 -32.45 -5.61
C GLY A 118 -20.26 -33.34 -4.62
N THR A 119 -20.55 -34.55 -5.06
CA THR A 119 -21.32 -35.50 -4.26
C THR A 119 -20.51 -35.94 -3.04
N TYR A 120 -21.12 -35.88 -1.86
CA TYR A 120 -20.59 -36.52 -0.66
C TYR A 120 -21.09 -37.96 -0.61
N HIS A 121 -20.21 -38.94 -0.76
CA HIS A 121 -20.60 -40.35 -0.67
C HIS A 121 -19.44 -41.26 -0.26
N GLY A 122 -19.80 -42.46 0.20
CA GLY A 122 -18.87 -43.59 0.27
C GLY A 122 -18.77 -44.27 -1.08
N GLY A 123 -17.56 -44.68 -1.48
CA GLY A 123 -17.38 -45.33 -2.77
C GLY A 123 -16.00 -45.96 -2.92
N THR A 124 -15.83 -46.73 -4.01
CA THR A 124 -14.52 -47.22 -4.43
C THR A 124 -13.96 -46.28 -5.49
N PHE A 125 -12.84 -45.64 -5.20
CA PHE A 125 -12.21 -44.66 -6.08
C PHE A 125 -11.02 -45.28 -6.79
N VAL A 126 -10.88 -44.98 -8.08
CA VAL A 126 -9.88 -45.58 -8.98
C VAL A 126 -8.86 -44.53 -9.40
N LEU A 127 -7.58 -44.92 -9.39
CA LEU A 127 -6.47 -44.07 -9.82
C LEU A 127 -6.54 -43.78 -11.33
N ASN A 128 -6.53 -42.51 -11.69
CA ASN A 128 -6.38 -42.04 -13.06
C ASN A 128 -4.92 -41.72 -13.38
N GLU A 129 -4.24 -42.65 -14.04
CA GLU A 129 -2.82 -42.51 -14.43
C GLU A 129 -2.57 -41.50 -15.56
N ARG A 130 -3.61 -40.87 -16.11
CA ARG A 130 -3.46 -39.82 -17.14
C ARG A 130 -2.99 -38.49 -16.54
N VAL A 131 -3.16 -38.28 -15.24
CA VAL A 131 -2.79 -37.02 -14.56
C VAL A 131 -1.27 -36.83 -14.57
N LYS A 132 -0.80 -35.84 -15.31
CA LYS A 132 0.65 -35.60 -15.50
C LYS A 132 1.29 -34.85 -14.33
N GLY A 133 2.53 -35.22 -14.04
CA GLY A 133 3.40 -34.49 -13.12
C GLY A 133 3.17 -34.81 -11.65
N ILE A 134 2.68 -36.02 -11.37
CA ILE A 134 2.73 -36.71 -10.09
C ILE A 134 3.35 -38.10 -10.32
N ASN A 135 3.91 -38.72 -9.29
CA ASN A 135 4.44 -40.08 -9.38
C ASN A 135 3.39 -41.11 -8.95
N HIS A 136 2.96 -41.97 -9.87
CA HIS A 136 1.90 -42.96 -9.64
C HIS A 136 2.40 -44.27 -8.99
N LYS A 137 3.72 -44.54 -8.98
CA LYS A 137 4.24 -45.87 -8.61
C LYS A 137 3.99 -46.30 -7.15
N GLY A 138 3.74 -45.35 -6.25
CA GLY A 138 3.44 -45.60 -4.84
C GLY A 138 1.99 -45.33 -4.44
N LEU A 139 1.10 -45.13 -5.42
CA LEU A 139 -0.31 -44.84 -5.18
C LEU A 139 -1.14 -46.12 -5.35
N GLU A 140 -2.10 -46.33 -4.45
CA GLU A 140 -3.02 -47.48 -4.54
C GLU A 140 -3.88 -47.36 -5.79
N LYS A 141 -4.06 -48.47 -6.52
CA LYS A 141 -4.87 -48.47 -7.74
C LYS A 141 -6.34 -48.18 -7.47
N ARG A 142 -6.83 -48.64 -6.31
CA ARG A 142 -8.19 -48.47 -5.82
C ARG A 142 -8.19 -48.41 -4.31
N TYR A 143 -9.00 -47.54 -3.73
CA TYR A 143 -9.28 -47.51 -2.29
C TYR A 143 -10.74 -47.11 -2.05
N SER A 144 -11.28 -47.44 -0.88
CA SER A 144 -12.66 -47.17 -0.53
C SER A 144 -12.75 -46.32 0.73
N THR A 145 -13.37 -45.14 0.64
CA THR A 145 -13.59 -44.23 1.77
C THR A 145 -14.83 -43.37 1.54
N LYS A 146 -15.22 -42.60 2.55
CA LYS A 146 -16.18 -41.50 2.40
C LYS A 146 -15.42 -40.27 1.90
N VAL A 147 -15.94 -39.64 0.85
CA VAL A 147 -15.28 -38.53 0.19
C VAL A 147 -16.27 -37.39 -0.05
N ASN A 148 -15.83 -36.17 0.21
CA ASN A 148 -16.45 -34.96 -0.31
C ASN A 148 -15.81 -34.66 -1.69
N CYS A 149 -16.47 -35.08 -2.77
CA CYS A 149 -15.90 -34.98 -4.12
C CYS A 149 -15.85 -33.53 -4.62
N LEU A 150 -14.93 -33.26 -5.56
CA LEU A 150 -14.99 -32.06 -6.39
C LEU A 150 -15.72 -32.38 -7.69
N SER A 151 -16.68 -31.55 -8.08
CA SER A 151 -17.29 -31.60 -9.42
C SER A 151 -16.58 -30.67 -10.39
N ASN A 152 -16.92 -30.78 -11.67
CA ASN A 152 -16.40 -29.93 -12.75
C ASN A 152 -14.86 -30.03 -12.94
N VAL A 153 -14.28 -31.16 -12.53
CA VAL A 153 -12.83 -31.38 -12.61
C VAL A 153 -12.46 -31.88 -14.00
N SER A 154 -11.44 -31.28 -14.62
CA SER A 154 -10.89 -31.80 -15.88
C SER A 154 -10.30 -33.20 -15.67
N PRO A 155 -10.45 -34.15 -16.60
CA PRO A 155 -9.82 -35.48 -16.51
C PRO A 155 -8.29 -35.45 -16.37
N ASN A 156 -7.65 -34.36 -16.79
CA ASN A 156 -6.20 -34.18 -16.62
C ASN A 156 -5.81 -33.73 -15.20
N HIS A 157 -6.79 -33.32 -14.39
CA HIS A 157 -6.61 -32.92 -12.99
C HIS A 157 -7.15 -33.98 -12.02
N ALA A 158 -8.18 -34.73 -12.41
CA ALA A 158 -8.84 -35.73 -11.57
C ALA A 158 -7.95 -36.95 -11.33
N LEU A 159 -7.29 -37.03 -10.16
CA LEU A 159 -6.33 -38.08 -9.81
C LEU A 159 -7.02 -39.36 -9.35
N TYR A 160 -8.07 -39.23 -8.55
CA TYR A 160 -8.95 -40.33 -8.18
C TYR A 160 -10.38 -39.96 -8.54
N VAL A 161 -11.06 -40.85 -9.24
CA VAL A 161 -12.47 -40.71 -9.63
C VAL A 161 -13.25 -41.91 -9.13
N ASP A 162 -14.54 -41.76 -8.94
CA ASP A 162 -15.39 -42.90 -8.59
C ASP A 162 -15.30 -43.98 -9.70
N GLN A 163 -15.38 -45.26 -9.32
CA GLN A 163 -15.30 -46.36 -10.28
C GLN A 163 -16.32 -46.28 -11.43
N TYR A 164 -17.49 -45.68 -11.18
CA TYR A 164 -18.53 -45.44 -12.19
C TYR A 164 -18.24 -44.20 -13.05
N GLU A 165 -17.46 -43.25 -12.54
CA GLU A 165 -17.01 -42.04 -13.26
C GLU A 165 -15.86 -42.32 -14.24
N VAL A 166 -15.19 -43.48 -14.16
CA VAL A 166 -14.08 -43.86 -15.05
C VAL A 166 -14.46 -43.77 -16.54
N ILE A 167 -15.72 -44.07 -16.88
CA ILE A 167 -16.24 -44.00 -18.26
C ILE A 167 -16.25 -42.55 -18.78
N LYS A 168 -16.41 -41.56 -17.90
CA LYS A 168 -16.46 -40.14 -18.24
C LYS A 168 -15.09 -39.50 -18.44
N LEU A 169 -13.99 -40.17 -18.09
CA LEU A 169 -12.61 -39.68 -18.29
C LEU A 169 -12.25 -39.37 -19.76
N GLY A 170 -13.08 -39.76 -20.73
CA GLY A 170 -12.96 -39.40 -22.15
C GLY A 170 -14.05 -38.47 -22.71
N ARG A 171 -15.02 -38.03 -21.89
CA ARG A 171 -16.26 -37.39 -22.37
C ARG A 171 -16.56 -36.00 -21.79
N GLY A 172 -15.73 -35.46 -20.88
CA GLY A 172 -15.94 -34.11 -20.33
C GLY A 172 -15.37 -33.94 -18.94
N GLN A 173 -15.95 -33.02 -18.17
CA GLN A 173 -15.65 -32.84 -16.74
C GLN A 173 -16.19 -34.03 -15.92
N VAL A 174 -15.52 -34.33 -14.80
CA VAL A 174 -15.80 -35.48 -13.92
C VAL A 174 -15.89 -35.06 -12.46
N GLU A 175 -16.44 -35.93 -11.62
CA GLU A 175 -16.28 -35.84 -10.18
C GLU A 175 -15.00 -36.54 -9.74
N ALA A 176 -14.24 -35.90 -8.85
CA ALA A 176 -12.95 -36.39 -8.39
C ALA A 176 -12.84 -36.38 -6.87
N ALA A 177 -12.42 -37.51 -6.31
CA ALA A 177 -12.09 -37.66 -4.91
C ALA A 177 -10.75 -37.01 -4.53
N ALA A 178 -9.82 -36.99 -5.48
CA ALA A 178 -8.58 -36.24 -5.36
C ALA A 178 -8.26 -35.59 -6.71
N ALA A 179 -7.76 -34.36 -6.67
CA ALA A 179 -7.41 -33.59 -7.86
C ALA A 179 -6.03 -32.93 -7.73
N PHE A 180 -5.31 -32.79 -8.84
CA PHE A 180 -4.00 -32.15 -8.88
C PHE A 180 -3.83 -31.31 -10.16
N ALA A 181 -3.86 -29.99 -10.01
CA ALA A 181 -3.80 -29.03 -11.12
C ALA A 181 -2.49 -28.23 -11.13
N LYS A 182 -2.06 -27.80 -12.31
CA LYS A 182 -0.95 -26.86 -12.47
C LYS A 182 -1.49 -25.42 -12.44
N ILE A 183 -0.97 -24.60 -11.53
CA ILE A 183 -1.34 -23.19 -11.37
C ILE A 183 -0.10 -22.32 -11.46
N GLY A 184 -0.02 -21.47 -12.50
CA GLY A 184 1.19 -20.69 -12.79
C GLY A 184 2.43 -21.60 -12.93
N ARG A 185 3.43 -21.40 -12.07
CA ARG A 185 4.63 -22.24 -12.01
C ARG A 185 4.54 -23.39 -11.01
N GLY A 186 3.53 -23.39 -10.14
CA GLY A 186 3.34 -24.37 -9.07
C GLY A 186 2.15 -25.29 -9.30
N ARG A 187 1.64 -25.88 -8.22
CA ARG A 187 0.53 -26.85 -8.26
C ARG A 187 -0.43 -26.71 -7.09
N LEU A 188 -1.68 -27.05 -7.35
CA LEU A 188 -2.77 -27.12 -6.39
C LEU A 188 -3.28 -28.56 -6.29
N GLY A 189 -3.35 -29.09 -5.08
CA GLY A 189 -3.94 -30.39 -4.77
C GLY A 189 -5.21 -30.27 -3.94
N TYR A 190 -6.11 -31.24 -4.11
CA TYR A 190 -7.25 -31.47 -3.26
C TYR A 190 -7.38 -32.96 -2.96
N VAL A 191 -7.67 -33.32 -1.70
CA VAL A 191 -7.99 -34.68 -1.26
C VAL A 191 -9.26 -34.59 -0.41
N GLY A 192 -10.33 -35.22 -0.88
CA GLY A 192 -11.67 -35.12 -0.28
C GLY A 192 -11.99 -36.14 0.81
N ASP A 193 -11.01 -36.92 1.27
CA ASP A 193 -11.21 -37.99 2.24
C ASP A 193 -11.55 -37.44 3.63
N VAL A 194 -12.73 -37.77 4.14
CA VAL A 194 -13.22 -37.27 5.42
C VAL A 194 -12.79 -38.11 6.62
N ASN A 195 -12.31 -39.33 6.38
CA ASN A 195 -11.95 -40.29 7.43
C ASN A 195 -10.44 -40.33 7.72
N GLY A 196 -9.62 -39.69 6.90
CA GLY A 196 -8.16 -39.70 7.05
C GLY A 196 -7.54 -41.08 6.89
N GLN A 197 -7.87 -41.81 5.84
CA GLN A 197 -7.30 -43.14 5.61
C GLN A 197 -5.79 -43.13 5.34
N ILE A 198 -5.13 -44.27 5.56
CA ILE A 198 -3.71 -44.43 5.24
C ILE A 198 -3.47 -44.36 3.73
N ALA A 199 -4.39 -44.88 2.91
CA ALA A 199 -4.30 -44.83 1.45
C ALA A 199 -4.17 -43.39 0.91
N THR A 200 -4.87 -42.43 1.52
CA THR A 200 -4.84 -41.02 1.10
C THR A 200 -3.60 -40.28 1.58
N THR A 201 -2.90 -40.79 2.60
CA THR A 201 -1.58 -40.26 3.00
C THR A 201 -0.55 -40.41 1.91
N ALA A 202 -0.52 -41.54 1.20
CA ALA A 202 0.37 -41.73 0.05
C ALA A 202 0.09 -40.70 -1.06
N VAL A 203 -1.18 -40.33 -1.25
CA VAL A 203 -1.61 -39.31 -2.22
C VAL A 203 -1.07 -37.93 -1.85
N VAL A 204 -1.28 -37.49 -0.61
CA VAL A 204 -0.78 -36.19 -0.12
C VAL A 204 0.75 -36.12 -0.20
N VAL A 205 1.44 -37.17 0.22
CA VAL A 205 2.91 -37.25 0.14
C VAL A 205 3.38 -37.20 -1.32
N ALA A 206 2.71 -37.89 -2.24
CA ALA A 206 3.04 -37.83 -3.67
C ALA A 206 2.81 -36.43 -4.27
N MET A 207 1.80 -35.70 -3.80
CA MET A 207 1.58 -34.30 -4.17
C MET A 207 2.68 -33.39 -3.61
N CYS A 208 3.13 -33.57 -2.37
CA CYS A 208 4.24 -32.80 -1.78
C CYS A 208 5.57 -33.02 -2.51
N PHE A 209 5.82 -34.27 -2.94
CA PHE A 209 7.11 -34.72 -3.47
C PHE A 209 7.06 -35.17 -4.94
N TYR A 210 6.23 -34.51 -5.77
CA TYR A 210 6.22 -34.81 -7.20
C TYR A 210 7.61 -34.56 -7.86
N PRO A 211 7.93 -35.18 -9.02
CA PRO A 211 9.31 -35.23 -9.54
C PRO A 211 10.02 -33.89 -9.76
N SER A 212 9.28 -32.80 -10.00
CA SER A 212 9.85 -31.44 -10.16
C SER A 212 9.51 -30.50 -9.00
N SER A 213 9.03 -31.05 -7.88
CA SER A 213 8.72 -30.28 -6.67
C SER A 213 10.02 -29.73 -6.07
N ARG A 214 9.97 -28.46 -5.68
CA ARG A 214 11.07 -27.73 -5.02
C ARG A 214 10.49 -26.49 -4.35
N ALA A 215 11.11 -26.06 -3.25
CA ALA A 215 10.78 -24.78 -2.64
C ALA A 215 10.99 -23.65 -3.67
N PRO A 216 10.05 -22.69 -3.79
CA PRO A 216 10.24 -21.57 -4.71
C PRO A 216 11.42 -20.71 -4.26
N ALA A 217 12.30 -20.35 -5.19
CA ALA A 217 13.45 -19.51 -4.87
C ALA A 217 12.98 -18.09 -4.48
N ALA A 218 13.44 -17.60 -3.32
CA ALA A 218 13.30 -16.20 -2.95
C ALA A 218 14.06 -15.33 -3.98
N PRO A 219 13.45 -14.28 -4.54
CA PRO A 219 14.11 -13.45 -5.56
C PRO A 219 15.19 -12.51 -5.01
N GLY A 220 15.38 -12.49 -3.69
CA GLY A 220 16.40 -11.73 -2.96
C GLY A 220 16.71 -12.38 -1.61
N THR A 221 17.55 -11.75 -0.81
CA THR A 221 17.91 -12.19 0.56
C THR A 221 16.82 -11.89 1.59
N GLY A 222 15.72 -11.23 1.19
CA GLY A 222 14.68 -10.73 2.08
C GLY A 222 15.07 -9.41 2.72
N VAL A 223 14.10 -8.74 3.34
CA VAL A 223 14.30 -7.43 3.98
C VAL A 223 14.68 -7.64 5.44
N SER A 224 15.91 -7.27 5.80
CA SER A 224 16.42 -7.30 7.18
C SER A 224 15.77 -6.23 8.06
N LEU A 225 15.83 -6.42 9.39
CA LEU A 225 15.38 -5.44 10.37
C LEU A 225 16.56 -4.94 11.22
N PRO A 226 16.66 -3.63 11.47
CA PRO A 226 16.00 -2.53 10.75
C PRO A 226 16.49 -2.49 9.30
N LEU A 227 15.72 -1.88 8.40
CA LEU A 227 16.40 -1.21 7.29
C LEU A 227 17.26 -0.15 7.97
N ASP A 228 18.56 -0.11 7.67
CA ASP A 228 19.27 1.15 7.75
C ASP A 228 18.39 2.14 7.01
N VAL A 229 17.73 2.99 7.78
CA VAL A 229 17.06 4.15 7.24
C VAL A 229 18.23 5.03 6.84
N ASP A 230 18.77 4.76 5.65
CA ASP A 230 19.51 5.74 4.87
C ASP A 230 18.51 6.84 4.46
N ASP A 231 18.06 7.55 5.48
CA ASP A 231 17.50 8.89 5.51
C ASP A 231 17.92 9.61 6.81
N GLU A 232 18.89 9.07 7.57
CA GLU A 232 19.76 9.85 8.48
C GLU A 232 21.21 9.96 7.97
N ALA A 233 21.56 9.31 6.84
CA ALA A 233 22.88 9.39 6.20
C ALA A 233 23.06 10.58 5.21
N GLN A 234 22.16 11.57 5.25
CA GLN A 234 22.41 12.93 4.73
C GLN A 234 22.31 13.99 5.84
N ALA A 235 22.63 13.63 7.08
CA ALA A 235 22.76 14.56 8.19
C ALA A 235 24.19 14.63 8.77
N THR A 236 25.20 14.13 8.06
CA THR A 236 26.62 14.20 8.48
C THR A 236 27.48 15.17 7.66
N GLU A 237 26.85 16.14 6.98
CA GLU A 237 27.52 17.38 6.51
C GLU A 237 26.96 18.66 7.17
N HIS A 238 26.14 18.54 8.22
CA HIS A 238 25.63 19.69 8.97
C HIS A 238 26.38 19.90 10.28
N ASP A 239 27.70 20.12 10.22
CA ASP A 239 28.49 20.36 11.45
C ASP A 239 28.87 21.82 11.72
N GLN A 240 28.37 22.81 10.95
CA GLN A 240 28.34 24.20 11.41
C GLN A 240 27.10 24.95 10.87
N ARG A 241 26.19 25.37 11.76
CA ARG A 241 25.12 26.31 11.38
C ARG A 241 25.78 27.60 10.86
N PRO A 242 25.42 28.10 9.67
CA PRO A 242 26.02 29.32 9.14
C PRO A 242 25.75 30.49 10.08
N SER A 243 26.77 31.32 10.31
CA SER A 243 26.68 32.51 11.15
C SER A 243 26.45 33.73 10.25
N ILE A 244 25.33 34.42 10.48
CA ILE A 244 24.85 35.53 9.66
C ILE A 244 24.84 36.81 10.50
N LEU A 245 25.52 37.84 10.01
CA LEU A 245 25.50 39.18 10.59
C LEU A 245 24.56 40.06 9.79
N ILE A 246 23.51 40.59 10.41
CA ILE A 246 22.56 41.52 9.80
C ILE A 246 22.90 42.93 10.27
N MET A 247 23.12 43.86 9.34
CA MET A 247 23.40 45.27 9.62
C MET A 247 22.30 46.17 9.07
N ALA A 248 21.79 47.05 9.95
CA ALA A 248 20.88 48.13 9.60
C ALA A 248 21.23 49.36 10.44
N PHE A 249 21.36 50.54 9.84
CA PHE A 249 21.72 51.79 10.53
C PHE A 249 20.58 52.81 10.59
N LYS A 250 19.59 52.72 9.67
CA LYS A 250 18.40 53.60 9.66
C LYS A 250 17.12 52.89 10.13
N GLY A 251 17.23 51.61 10.51
CA GLY A 251 16.08 50.77 10.84
C GLY A 251 15.47 50.11 9.59
N ILE A 252 14.45 49.28 9.79
CA ILE A 252 13.77 48.55 8.72
C ILE A 252 12.39 49.18 8.57
N SER A 253 12.11 49.74 7.40
CA SER A 253 10.86 50.44 7.12
C SER A 253 9.63 49.53 7.24
N ASP A 254 9.74 48.25 6.86
CA ASP A 254 8.67 47.25 7.00
C ASP A 254 9.23 45.86 7.34
N ARG A 255 9.22 45.49 8.63
CA ARG A 255 9.66 44.16 9.09
C ARG A 255 8.68 43.05 8.72
N GLU A 256 7.41 43.38 8.49
CA GLU A 256 6.38 42.40 8.13
C GLU A 256 6.58 41.93 6.70
N LEU A 257 6.95 42.84 5.79
CA LEU A 257 7.24 42.54 4.39
C LEU A 257 8.31 41.44 4.22
N TYR A 258 9.34 41.45 5.08
CA TYR A 258 10.45 40.49 5.05
C TYR A 258 10.36 39.43 6.15
N ALA A 259 9.20 39.23 6.77
CA ALA A 259 9.03 38.27 7.87
C ALA A 259 9.46 36.84 7.49
N GLN A 260 9.20 36.42 6.25
CA GLN A 260 9.64 35.12 5.71
C GLN A 260 11.17 34.95 5.72
N LEU A 261 11.92 36.00 5.34
CA LEU A 261 13.39 36.00 5.37
C LEU A 261 13.91 35.78 6.79
N TYR A 262 13.45 36.60 7.74
CA TYR A 262 13.89 36.51 9.14
C TYR A 262 13.52 35.17 9.78
N ARG A 263 12.31 34.65 9.48
CA ARG A 263 11.87 33.34 9.99
C ARG A 263 12.77 32.23 9.49
N ALA A 264 13.03 32.18 8.18
CA ALA A 264 13.87 31.17 7.56
C ALA A 264 15.32 31.23 8.07
N LEU A 265 15.90 32.44 8.20
CA LEU A 265 17.25 32.64 8.73
C LEU A 265 17.35 32.22 10.20
N ARG A 266 16.44 32.64 11.08
CA ARG A 266 16.48 32.27 12.50
C ARG A 266 16.29 30.77 12.74
N ARG A 267 15.58 30.09 11.83
CA ARG A 267 15.37 28.64 11.89
C ARG A 267 16.62 27.87 11.45
N ASN A 268 17.33 28.36 10.44
CA ASN A 268 18.39 27.60 9.74
C ASN A 268 19.82 28.15 9.93
N ALA A 269 19.99 29.28 10.63
CA ALA A 269 21.27 29.95 10.83
C ALA A 269 21.39 30.60 12.23
N SER A 270 22.61 30.92 12.66
CA SER A 270 22.84 31.77 13.83
C SER A 270 22.87 33.23 13.40
N VAL A 271 21.91 34.03 13.86
CA VAL A 271 21.71 35.40 13.40
C VAL A 271 22.14 36.40 14.49
N THR A 272 23.05 37.31 14.15
CA THR A 272 23.41 38.47 14.97
C THR A 272 22.92 39.74 14.28
N GLU A 273 22.15 40.58 14.97
CA GLU A 273 21.60 41.82 14.42
C GLU A 273 22.31 43.02 15.05
N VAL A 274 22.70 43.99 14.22
CA VAL A 274 23.43 45.19 14.65
C VAL A 274 22.78 46.44 14.07
N TRP A 275 22.51 47.41 14.95
CA TRP A 275 21.68 48.58 14.67
C TRP A 275 22.43 49.92 14.62
N ASP A 276 23.73 49.91 14.92
CA ASP A 276 24.52 51.13 15.00
C ASP A 276 25.97 50.92 14.52
N SER A 277 26.61 52.03 14.14
CA SER A 277 27.98 52.06 13.62
C SER A 277 29.04 51.45 14.55
N ARG A 278 28.87 51.63 15.86
CA ARG A 278 29.85 51.20 16.86
C ARG A 278 29.81 49.69 17.03
N ALA A 279 28.62 49.15 17.20
CA ALA A 279 28.39 47.72 17.28
C ALA A 279 28.81 47.01 15.98
N ALA A 280 28.59 47.62 14.81
CA ALA A 280 28.98 47.03 13.52
C ALA A 280 30.50 46.96 13.39
N SER A 281 31.19 48.03 13.79
CA SER A 281 32.65 48.08 13.84
C SER A 281 33.23 47.05 14.82
N GLN A 282 32.59 46.84 15.98
CA GLN A 282 32.99 45.82 16.96
C GLN A 282 32.78 44.40 16.43
N ALA A 283 31.63 44.11 15.81
CA ALA A 283 31.35 42.81 15.22
C ALA A 283 32.40 42.43 14.15
N LEU A 284 32.74 43.37 13.27
CA LEU A 284 33.78 43.20 12.24
C LEU A 284 35.22 43.18 12.78
N ALA A 285 35.43 43.59 14.03
CA ALA A 285 36.72 43.55 14.71
C ALA A 285 36.92 42.35 15.64
N SER A 286 35.85 41.63 15.93
CA SER A 286 35.92 40.42 16.75
C SER A 286 36.74 39.32 16.06
N SER A 287 37.29 38.40 16.86
CA SER A 287 37.93 37.17 16.36
C SER A 287 36.91 36.19 15.77
N TYR A 288 35.62 36.44 15.96
CA TYR A 288 34.53 35.64 15.42
C TYR A 288 34.32 35.96 13.94
N ARG A 289 34.29 34.93 13.10
CA ARG A 289 34.11 35.07 11.65
C ARG A 289 32.70 34.68 11.24
N TYR A 290 31.99 35.62 10.63
CA TYR A 290 30.67 35.38 10.07
C TYR A 290 30.78 34.71 8.70
N SER A 291 29.94 33.70 8.46
CA SER A 291 29.81 33.03 7.16
C SER A 291 29.28 33.98 6.09
N ALA A 292 28.33 34.85 6.45
CA ALA A 292 27.84 35.91 5.58
C ALA A 292 27.37 37.15 6.35
N VAL A 293 27.30 38.28 5.65
CA VAL A 293 26.79 39.56 6.13
C VAL A 293 25.65 40.02 5.23
N LEU A 294 24.47 40.30 5.82
CA LEU A 294 23.33 40.90 5.15
C LEU A 294 23.26 42.40 5.49
N ILE A 295 23.32 43.24 4.46
CA ILE A 295 23.10 44.68 4.58
C ILE A 295 21.67 44.99 4.19
N VAL A 296 20.94 45.62 5.11
CA VAL A 296 19.48 45.75 5.04
C VAL A 296 19.03 47.13 4.57
N ASP A 297 19.83 48.17 4.76
CA ASP A 297 19.52 49.53 4.33
C ASP A 297 20.70 50.20 3.60
N GLY A 298 20.37 51.25 2.84
CA GLY A 298 21.33 52.00 2.02
C GLY A 298 22.22 52.96 2.82
N ALA A 299 22.04 53.12 4.13
CA ALA A 299 22.79 54.08 4.94
C ALA A 299 24.28 53.73 5.01
N LEU A 300 24.65 52.46 4.80
CA LEU A 300 26.05 52.04 4.69
C LEU A 300 26.80 52.79 3.56
N MET A 301 26.08 53.35 2.58
CA MET A 301 26.66 54.13 1.49
C MET A 301 26.91 55.60 1.85
N ASP A 302 26.41 56.07 2.99
CA ASP A 302 26.61 57.44 3.46
C ASP A 302 28.07 57.66 3.88
N PRO A 303 28.63 58.87 3.71
CA PRO A 303 30.03 59.15 4.02
C PRO A 303 30.46 58.81 5.45
N GLU A 304 29.53 58.93 6.42
CA GLU A 304 29.75 58.62 7.83
C GLU A 304 30.07 57.13 8.08
N HIS A 305 29.60 56.22 7.22
CA HIS A 305 29.82 54.78 7.32
C HIS A 305 30.99 54.28 6.43
N SER A 306 31.74 55.18 5.79
CA SER A 306 32.76 54.81 4.80
C SER A 306 33.88 53.90 5.34
N GLN A 307 34.22 54.03 6.63
CA GLN A 307 35.18 53.12 7.29
C GLN A 307 34.65 51.68 7.38
N ILE A 308 33.37 51.51 7.73
CA ILE A 308 32.70 50.21 7.82
C ILE A 308 32.62 49.58 6.42
N ALA A 309 32.23 50.35 5.41
CA ALA A 309 32.18 49.89 4.02
C ALA A 309 33.56 49.42 3.50
N SER A 310 34.64 50.14 3.84
CA SER A 310 36.00 49.75 3.46
C SER A 310 36.43 48.45 4.13
N ARG A 311 36.13 48.32 5.43
CA ARG A 311 36.39 47.09 6.20
C ARG A 311 35.59 45.90 5.68
N LEU A 312 34.33 46.09 5.30
CA LEU A 312 33.52 45.05 4.67
C LEU A 312 34.12 44.60 3.34
N ALA A 313 34.68 45.51 2.53
CA ALA A 313 35.34 45.12 1.29
C ALA A 313 36.58 44.25 1.53
N GLU A 314 37.38 44.54 2.57
CA GLU A 314 38.47 43.66 3.01
C GLU A 314 37.96 42.32 3.54
N TYR A 315 36.87 42.34 4.32
CA TYR A 315 36.22 41.15 4.85
C TYR A 315 35.68 40.23 3.74
N THR A 316 35.09 40.81 2.69
CA THR A 316 34.67 40.08 1.48
C THR A 316 35.88 39.45 0.79
N ARG A 317 36.97 40.21 0.56
CA ARG A 317 38.19 39.68 -0.08
C ARG A 317 38.79 38.51 0.70
N ALA A 318 38.67 38.52 2.02
CA ALA A 318 39.16 37.48 2.92
C ALA A 318 38.33 36.17 2.89
N GLY A 319 37.15 36.14 2.28
CA GLY A 319 36.34 34.91 2.13
C GLY A 319 34.86 35.04 2.46
N THR A 320 34.40 36.14 3.03
CA THR A 320 33.00 36.28 3.49
C THR A 320 32.06 36.68 2.37
N ARG A 321 30.81 36.20 2.43
CA ARG A 321 29.72 36.64 1.52
C ARG A 321 29.09 37.91 2.09
N VAL A 322 29.00 38.97 1.30
CA VAL A 322 28.30 40.21 1.66
C VAL A 322 27.15 40.38 0.69
N VAL A 323 25.92 40.45 1.19
CA VAL A 323 24.71 40.54 0.37
C VAL A 323 23.96 41.80 0.74
N LEU A 324 23.68 42.64 -0.25
CA LEU A 324 22.83 43.82 -0.13
C LEU A 324 21.42 43.46 -0.60
N GLY A 325 20.41 43.76 0.20
CA GLY A 325 19.02 43.52 -0.16
C GLY A 325 18.07 44.16 0.83
N VAL A 326 16.81 43.72 0.84
CA VAL A 326 15.78 44.29 1.70
C VAL A 326 15.52 45.75 1.32
N ASP A 327 15.76 46.73 2.20
CA ASP A 327 15.40 48.13 1.99
C ASP A 327 16.52 48.94 1.29
N VAL A 328 17.64 48.29 0.93
CA VAL A 328 18.76 48.94 0.23
C VAL A 328 18.30 49.64 -1.05
N ALA A 329 17.49 48.97 -1.87
CA ALA A 329 16.99 49.55 -3.12
C ALA A 329 16.01 50.71 -2.92
N GLY A 330 15.27 50.73 -1.80
CA GLY A 330 14.34 51.80 -1.45
C GLY A 330 14.99 53.03 -0.81
N SER A 331 16.18 52.88 -0.24
CA SER A 331 16.84 53.91 0.59
C SER A 331 18.15 54.47 0.01
N ILE A 332 18.54 54.03 -1.19
CA ILE A 332 19.80 54.41 -1.85
C ILE A 332 19.62 55.59 -2.83
N SER A 333 20.59 56.52 -2.87
CA SER A 333 20.69 57.53 -3.93
C SER A 333 21.58 57.06 -5.10
N PRO A 334 21.17 57.23 -6.37
CA PRO A 334 21.91 56.73 -7.54
C PRO A 334 23.40 57.11 -7.64
N PRO A 335 23.85 58.34 -7.30
CA PRO A 335 25.27 58.71 -7.37
C PRO A 335 26.17 57.91 -6.41
N SER A 336 25.63 57.48 -5.28
CA SER A 336 26.38 56.77 -4.22
C SER A 336 26.69 55.32 -4.58
N MET A 337 25.85 54.69 -5.42
CA MET A 337 25.96 53.27 -5.78
C MET A 337 27.26 52.96 -6.53
N LYS A 338 27.65 53.83 -7.48
CA LYS A 338 28.90 53.67 -8.25
C LYS A 338 30.13 53.75 -7.35
N ALA A 339 30.18 54.76 -6.49
CA ALA A 339 31.28 54.95 -5.55
C ALA A 339 31.37 53.80 -4.54
N PHE A 340 30.22 53.26 -4.14
CA PHE A 340 30.12 52.11 -3.25
C PHE A 340 30.74 50.84 -3.87
N PHE A 341 30.23 50.38 -5.02
CA PHE A 341 30.72 49.14 -5.65
C PHE A 341 32.14 49.22 -6.18
N SER A 342 32.64 50.41 -6.51
CA SER A 342 34.04 50.62 -6.89
C SER A 342 35.01 50.17 -5.79
N ARG A 343 34.60 50.19 -4.51
CA ARG A 343 35.41 49.68 -3.38
C ARG A 343 35.67 48.18 -3.47
N TRP A 344 34.80 47.42 -4.11
CA TRP A 344 34.96 45.99 -4.41
C TRP A 344 35.58 45.74 -5.80
N GLY A 345 35.94 46.79 -6.54
CA GLY A 345 36.49 46.69 -7.89
C GLY A 345 35.45 46.40 -8.98
N LEU A 346 34.16 46.60 -8.69
CA LEU A 346 33.07 46.30 -9.61
C LEU A 346 32.58 47.58 -10.29
N PRO A 347 32.34 47.58 -11.62
CA PRO A 347 31.91 48.77 -12.38
C PRO A 347 30.41 49.09 -12.22
N TRP A 348 29.73 48.39 -11.30
CA TRP A 348 28.30 48.43 -11.08
C TRP A 348 27.81 49.83 -10.71
N THR A 349 26.67 50.20 -11.27
CA THR A 349 26.02 51.50 -11.02
C THR A 349 24.49 51.36 -11.07
N SER A 350 23.77 52.40 -10.65
CA SER A 350 22.31 52.41 -10.64
C SER A 350 21.78 52.22 -12.06
N GLY A 351 20.94 51.20 -12.23
CA GLY A 351 20.20 50.94 -13.45
C GLY A 351 18.77 51.45 -13.38
N ASP A 352 17.95 50.93 -14.27
CA ASP A 352 16.54 51.31 -14.39
C ASP A 352 15.73 50.77 -13.19
N TYR A 353 14.67 51.49 -12.83
CA TYR A 353 13.74 51.09 -11.79
C TYR A 353 12.39 50.75 -12.42
N GLY A 354 11.89 49.55 -12.18
CA GLY A 354 10.61 49.12 -12.74
C GLY A 354 10.22 47.70 -12.36
N ARG A 355 8.99 47.31 -12.72
CA ARG A 355 8.47 45.95 -12.55
C ARG A 355 8.50 45.21 -13.88
N THR A 356 9.07 44.01 -13.89
CA THR A 356 9.02 43.13 -15.06
C THR A 356 9.34 41.68 -14.66
N THR A 357 8.97 40.74 -15.53
CA THR A 357 9.30 39.33 -15.38
C THR A 357 10.73 39.07 -15.84
N VAL A 358 11.54 38.52 -14.95
CA VAL A 358 12.91 38.09 -15.19
C VAL A 358 13.04 36.58 -15.05
N VAL A 359 14.00 35.98 -15.74
CA VAL A 359 14.29 34.55 -15.75
C VAL A 359 15.69 34.28 -15.24
N LEU A 360 15.94 33.10 -14.66
CA LEU A 360 17.30 32.70 -14.27
C LEU A 360 18.22 32.77 -15.48
N ASN A 361 19.46 33.22 -15.26
CA ASN A 361 20.45 33.37 -16.31
C ASN A 361 20.68 32.04 -17.05
N PRO A 362 20.28 31.94 -18.34
CA PRO A 362 20.39 30.70 -19.10
C PRO A 362 21.84 30.33 -19.42
N ALA A 363 22.79 31.28 -19.28
CA ALA A 363 24.22 31.01 -19.43
C ALA A 363 24.84 30.31 -18.20
N GLY A 364 24.06 30.10 -17.13
CA GLY A 364 24.49 29.54 -15.86
C GLY A 364 24.51 30.58 -14.74
N LEU A 365 24.53 30.10 -13.49
CA LEU A 365 24.56 30.95 -12.31
C LEU A 365 25.98 31.18 -11.79
N PRO A 366 26.24 32.35 -11.17
CA PRO A 366 27.50 32.58 -10.47
C PRO A 366 27.65 31.55 -9.34
N LYS A 367 28.72 30.74 -9.38
CA LYS A 367 29.03 29.79 -8.30
C LYS A 367 29.24 30.56 -6.99
N PRO A 368 28.83 30.04 -5.81
CA PRO A 368 28.24 28.71 -5.54
C PRO A 368 26.70 28.62 -5.63
N LEU A 369 25.98 29.56 -6.26
CA LEU A 369 24.51 29.51 -6.30
C LEU A 369 24.00 28.27 -7.05
N ARG A 370 22.98 27.59 -6.50
CA ARG A 370 22.36 26.41 -7.11
C ARG A 370 21.05 26.77 -7.81
N ALA A 371 20.92 26.43 -9.09
CA ALA A 371 19.68 26.65 -9.85
C ALA A 371 18.49 25.88 -9.26
N THR A 372 18.72 24.70 -8.68
CA THR A 372 17.68 23.90 -8.01
C THR A 372 17.15 24.52 -6.72
N ALA A 373 17.83 25.52 -6.16
CA ALA A 373 17.42 26.22 -4.94
C ALA A 373 16.63 27.51 -5.22
N LEU A 374 16.45 27.89 -6.51
CA LEU A 374 15.89 29.17 -6.95
C LEU A 374 14.71 28.98 -7.91
N PHE A 375 13.84 29.98 -8.00
CA PHE A 375 12.72 29.96 -8.94
C PHE A 375 13.20 30.23 -10.38
N PRO A 376 12.65 29.53 -11.38
CA PRO A 376 13.05 29.71 -12.78
C PRO A 376 12.73 31.11 -13.34
N SER A 377 11.73 31.77 -12.78
CA SER A 377 11.36 33.15 -13.09
C SER A 377 10.85 33.88 -11.85
N MET A 378 10.89 35.21 -11.92
CA MET A 378 10.45 36.12 -10.87
C MET A 378 9.81 37.34 -11.54
N ASP A 379 8.63 37.76 -11.08
CA ASP A 379 8.05 39.07 -11.38
C ASP A 379 8.31 39.97 -10.18
N ALA A 380 9.25 40.91 -10.32
CA ALA A 380 9.66 41.77 -9.22
C ALA A 380 9.72 43.23 -9.66
N LYS A 381 9.32 44.12 -8.74
CA LYS A 381 9.59 45.55 -8.85
C LYS A 381 10.96 45.80 -8.24
N ALA A 382 11.93 46.15 -9.08
CA ALA A 382 13.32 46.21 -8.64
C ALA A 382 14.08 47.44 -9.17
N LEU A 383 15.08 47.87 -8.41
CA LEU A 383 16.14 48.76 -8.87
C LEU A 383 17.27 47.92 -9.45
N TYR A 384 17.49 48.03 -10.76
CA TYR A 384 18.47 47.23 -11.49
C TYR A 384 19.89 47.78 -11.28
N VAL A 385 20.87 46.94 -11.57
CA VAL A 385 22.29 47.33 -11.64
C VAL A 385 22.72 47.31 -13.10
N LYS A 386 23.34 48.41 -13.58
CA LYS A 386 23.97 48.54 -14.92
C LYS A 386 25.44 48.12 -14.90
N LYS A 387 26.02 47.88 -16.09
CA LYS A 387 27.42 47.45 -16.28
C LYS A 387 27.72 46.12 -15.62
N VAL A 388 26.75 45.22 -15.63
CA VAL A 388 26.85 43.88 -15.07
C VAL A 388 27.43 42.95 -16.11
N GLN A 389 28.55 42.29 -15.77
CA GLN A 389 29.08 41.21 -16.59
C GLN A 389 28.11 40.03 -16.56
N ARG A 390 27.91 39.35 -17.68
CA ARG A 390 26.92 38.27 -17.80
C ARG A 390 27.13 37.12 -16.82
N GLU A 391 28.37 36.87 -16.41
CA GLU A 391 28.72 35.88 -15.39
C GLU A 391 28.35 36.27 -13.95
N HIS A 392 28.05 37.55 -13.69
CA HIS A 392 27.60 38.05 -12.40
C HIS A 392 26.07 38.11 -12.27
N ALA A 393 25.35 38.11 -13.39
CA ALA A 393 23.89 38.22 -13.40
C ALA A 393 23.23 36.91 -12.94
N VAL A 394 22.35 36.99 -11.95
CA VAL A 394 21.55 35.83 -11.49
C VAL A 394 20.24 35.74 -12.28
N TYR A 395 19.56 36.87 -12.45
CA TYR A 395 18.33 37.00 -13.23
C TYR A 395 18.53 37.99 -14.38
N ILE A 396 17.94 37.71 -15.53
CA ILE A 396 17.96 38.58 -16.73
C ILE A 396 16.54 38.75 -17.28
N ALA A 397 16.32 39.73 -18.16
CA ALA A 397 15.03 39.94 -18.80
C ALA A 397 14.58 38.68 -19.58
N GLY A 398 13.32 38.27 -19.41
CA GLY A 398 12.74 37.14 -20.13
C GLY A 398 12.39 37.47 -21.60
N PRO A 399 12.00 36.47 -22.42
CA PRO A 399 11.62 36.67 -23.82
C PRO A 399 10.44 37.63 -24.02
N ASP A 400 9.53 37.70 -23.04
CA ASP A 400 8.37 38.60 -23.01
C ASP A 400 8.64 39.89 -22.20
N GLY A 401 9.88 40.08 -21.72
CA GLY A 401 10.30 41.29 -21.05
C GLY A 401 10.28 42.47 -22.02
N TRP A 402 10.01 43.68 -21.51
CA TRP A 402 9.98 44.91 -22.31
C TRP A 402 11.17 45.00 -23.28
N VAL A 403 10.89 45.04 -24.58
CA VAL A 403 11.86 45.23 -25.66
C VAL A 403 12.57 46.57 -25.46
N GLY A 404 13.90 46.56 -25.31
CA GLY A 404 14.71 47.80 -25.25
C GLY A 404 15.54 48.03 -23.99
N ARG A 405 15.73 47.02 -23.12
CA ARG A 405 16.71 47.10 -22.02
C ARG A 405 18.10 46.63 -22.45
N ASP A 406 19.14 47.32 -21.98
CA ASP A 406 20.53 46.96 -22.24
C ASP A 406 20.87 45.56 -21.68
N GLU A 407 21.66 44.77 -22.43
CA GLU A 407 22.08 43.40 -22.03
C GLU A 407 22.95 43.34 -20.76
N ASP A 408 23.37 44.50 -20.23
CA ASP A 408 24.22 44.65 -19.06
C ASP A 408 23.47 45.06 -17.78
N GLU A 409 22.14 44.92 -17.77
CA GLU A 409 21.28 45.14 -16.60
C GLU A 409 20.81 43.86 -15.91
N SER A 410 20.79 43.87 -14.58
CA SER A 410 20.19 42.78 -13.79
C SER A 410 19.58 43.29 -12.47
N PRO A 411 18.41 42.76 -12.04
CA PRO A 411 17.83 43.12 -10.74
C PRO A 411 18.51 42.37 -9.59
N ALA A 412 19.31 41.34 -9.89
CA ALA A 412 20.01 40.56 -8.89
C ALA A 412 21.35 40.05 -9.41
N VAL A 413 22.43 40.44 -8.72
CA VAL A 413 23.81 40.17 -9.13
C VAL A 413 24.60 39.51 -8.01
N PHE A 414 25.55 38.66 -8.38
CA PHE A 414 26.44 37.98 -7.45
C PHE A 414 27.82 37.81 -8.09
N ALA A 415 28.83 38.49 -7.54
CA ALA A 415 30.18 38.48 -8.09
C ALA A 415 31.21 37.99 -7.08
N ARG A 416 32.22 37.28 -7.56
CA ARG A 416 33.35 36.86 -6.75
C ARG A 416 34.29 38.05 -6.51
N VAL A 417 34.62 38.32 -5.25
CA VAL A 417 35.57 39.39 -4.88
C VAL A 417 36.62 38.82 -3.93
N GLY A 418 37.84 38.64 -4.42
CA GLY A 418 38.88 37.89 -3.72
C GLY A 418 38.44 36.44 -3.48
N ASN A 419 38.44 36.01 -2.22
CA ASN A 419 37.97 34.68 -1.82
C ASN A 419 36.48 34.64 -1.44
N GLY A 420 35.81 35.78 -1.31
CA GLY A 420 34.40 35.88 -0.96
C GLY A 420 33.53 36.35 -2.12
N TYR A 421 32.33 36.83 -1.79
CA TYR A 421 31.31 37.21 -2.77
C TYR A 421 30.58 38.48 -2.37
N LEU A 422 30.25 39.31 -3.35
CA LEU A 422 29.35 40.45 -3.20
C LEU A 422 28.06 40.20 -3.97
N GLY A 423 26.93 40.24 -3.27
CA GLY A 423 25.59 40.09 -3.83
C GLY A 423 24.78 41.37 -3.69
N TYR A 424 23.87 41.59 -4.64
CA TYR A 424 22.85 42.63 -4.56
C TYR A 424 21.52 42.09 -5.09
N VAL A 425 20.43 42.33 -4.37
CA VAL A 425 19.05 42.05 -4.78
C VAL A 425 18.25 43.34 -4.70
N GLY A 426 17.78 43.82 -5.84
CA GLY A 426 17.15 45.14 -5.97
C GLY A 426 15.64 45.17 -5.76
N ASP A 427 15.01 44.06 -5.38
CA ASP A 427 13.57 43.97 -5.18
C ASP A 427 13.12 44.79 -3.96
N VAL A 428 12.14 45.67 -4.18
CA VAL A 428 11.60 46.57 -3.13
C VAL A 428 10.32 46.05 -2.49
N ASN A 429 9.74 44.94 -3.01
CA ASN A 429 8.48 44.39 -2.52
C ASN A 429 8.65 43.11 -1.68
N GLY A 430 9.88 42.61 -1.53
CA GLY A 430 10.15 41.38 -0.77
C GLY A 430 9.41 40.16 -1.32
N GLU A 431 9.36 40.00 -2.64
CA GLU A 431 8.75 38.84 -3.30
C GLU A 431 9.35 37.52 -2.81
N GLN A 432 8.54 36.46 -2.70
CA GLN A 432 9.00 35.19 -2.12
C GLN A 432 10.21 34.61 -2.88
N GLN A 433 10.25 34.83 -4.21
CA GLN A 433 11.35 34.42 -5.08
C GLN A 433 12.65 35.17 -4.77
N SER A 434 12.57 36.47 -4.48
CA SER A 434 13.74 37.30 -4.13
C SER A 434 14.24 37.00 -2.71
N ILE A 435 13.33 36.71 -1.77
CA ILE A 435 13.65 36.23 -0.42
C ILE A 435 14.40 34.91 -0.49
N ARG A 436 13.92 33.95 -1.29
CA ARG A 436 14.60 32.68 -1.50
C ARG A 436 16.01 32.87 -2.06
N LEU A 437 16.17 33.80 -2.99
CA LEU A 437 17.48 34.17 -3.53
C LEU A 437 18.42 34.75 -2.46
N LEU A 438 17.94 35.67 -1.62
CA LEU A 438 18.74 36.25 -0.53
C LEU A 438 19.28 35.15 0.40
N ILE A 439 18.44 34.18 0.76
CA ILE A 439 18.80 33.05 1.62
C ILE A 439 19.90 32.19 0.98
N GLU A 440 19.79 31.87 -0.32
CA GLU A 440 20.81 31.10 -1.05
C GLU A 440 22.12 31.89 -1.20
N MET A 441 22.06 33.21 -1.48
CA MET A 441 23.25 34.08 -1.52
C MET A 441 23.99 34.12 -0.18
N LEU A 442 23.26 34.13 0.93
CA LEU A 442 23.81 34.05 2.28
C LEU A 442 24.39 32.66 2.62
N GLY A 443 24.14 31.65 1.79
CA GLY A 443 24.62 30.29 2.00
C GLY A 443 23.84 29.50 3.04
N VAL A 444 22.59 29.87 3.27
CA VAL A 444 21.70 29.18 4.20
C VAL A 444 20.83 28.19 3.41
N THR A 445 20.83 26.92 3.82
CA THR A 445 19.96 25.89 3.21
C THR A 445 18.64 25.84 3.97
N ILE A 446 17.51 25.82 3.26
CA ILE A 446 16.17 25.81 3.84
C ILE A 446 15.28 24.72 3.21
N ARG A 447 14.39 24.13 4.01
CA ARG A 447 13.43 23.09 3.62
C ARG A 447 12.09 23.71 3.20
N PRO A 448 11.25 23.02 2.41
CA PRO A 448 9.89 23.49 2.13
C PRO A 448 9.11 23.78 3.42
N GLY A 449 8.52 24.97 3.52
CA GLY A 449 7.76 25.40 4.70
C GLY A 449 8.58 26.15 5.76
N ASP A 450 9.91 26.26 5.59
CA ASP A 450 10.75 27.01 6.55
C ASP A 450 10.55 28.52 6.45
N MET A 451 10.15 29.05 5.29
CA MET A 451 9.81 30.48 5.15
C MET A 451 8.46 30.76 5.78
N GLY A 452 7.51 29.81 5.72
CA GLY A 452 6.17 29.93 6.31
C GLY A 452 5.31 31.03 5.65
N PRO A 453 4.10 31.31 6.17
CA PRO A 453 3.21 32.28 5.54
C PRO A 453 3.65 33.74 5.75
N ARG A 454 3.28 34.64 4.83
CA ARG A 454 3.45 36.10 4.96
C ARG A 454 2.12 36.84 4.85
N THR A 455 2.02 38.01 5.47
CA THR A 455 0.86 38.91 5.34
C THR A 455 1.23 40.02 4.37
N VAL A 456 0.47 40.17 3.29
CA VAL A 456 0.70 41.18 2.24
C VAL A 456 -0.47 42.16 2.20
N VAL A 457 -0.18 43.45 1.99
CA VAL A 457 -1.20 44.48 1.79
C VAL A 457 -1.69 44.42 0.35
N GLN A 458 -2.97 44.08 0.18
CA GLN A 458 -3.59 43.98 -1.15
C GLN A 458 -4.06 45.35 -1.66
N SER A 459 -4.58 46.18 -0.77
CA SER A 459 -4.98 47.56 -1.09
C SER A 459 -4.94 48.44 0.17
N ALA A 460 -4.58 49.71 -0.02
CA ALA A 460 -4.66 50.73 1.02
C ALA A 460 -5.26 52.01 0.41
N SER A 461 -6.27 52.56 1.07
CA SER A 461 -6.93 53.81 0.65
C SER A 461 -6.44 54.96 1.52
N TYR A 462 -6.21 56.14 0.92
CA TYR A 462 -5.77 57.33 1.63
C TYR A 462 -6.72 58.49 1.37
N SER A 463 -7.06 59.27 2.40
CA SER A 463 -7.73 60.56 2.25
C SER A 463 -6.98 61.63 3.06
N GLY A 464 -6.66 62.76 2.43
CA GLY A 464 -5.91 63.84 3.07
C GLY A 464 -4.51 63.45 3.59
N GLY A 465 -3.88 62.43 3.00
CA GLY A 465 -2.59 61.90 3.47
C GLY A 465 -2.67 60.94 4.66
N VAL A 466 -3.88 60.63 5.13
CA VAL A 466 -4.13 59.65 6.22
C VAL A 466 -4.73 58.37 5.62
N GLU A 467 -4.20 57.22 6.03
CA GLU A 467 -4.69 55.90 5.62
C GLU A 467 -6.10 55.68 6.20
N THR A 468 -7.09 55.44 5.35
CA THR A 468 -8.50 55.24 5.73
C THR A 468 -8.93 53.79 5.76
N SER A 469 -8.28 52.90 4.99
CA SER A 469 -8.54 51.46 5.03
C SER A 469 -7.34 50.67 4.50
N ARG A 470 -7.07 49.51 5.13
CA ARG A 470 -6.01 48.56 4.76
C ARG A 470 -6.59 47.16 4.63
N GLN A 471 -6.50 46.56 3.45
CA GLN A 471 -6.82 45.16 3.24
C GLN A 471 -5.54 44.33 3.17
N THR A 472 -5.47 43.28 3.99
CA THR A 472 -4.33 42.35 4.02
C THR A 472 -4.79 40.94 3.68
N VAL A 473 -3.90 40.17 3.05
CA VAL A 473 -4.10 38.76 2.70
C VAL A 473 -2.92 37.95 3.24
N VAL A 474 -3.18 36.76 3.76
CA VAL A 474 -2.14 35.81 4.14
C VAL A 474 -1.80 34.96 2.92
N GLU A 475 -0.55 35.03 2.47
CA GLU A 475 0.00 34.21 1.41
C GLU A 475 0.82 33.07 2.02
N GLU A 476 0.56 31.84 1.57
CA GLU A 476 1.37 30.68 1.90
C GLU A 476 2.73 30.71 1.17
N GLU A 477 3.69 29.94 1.69
CA GLU A 477 4.98 29.75 1.03
C GLU A 477 4.78 29.10 -0.34
N ILE A 478 5.30 29.74 -1.40
CA ILE A 478 5.31 29.15 -2.73
C ILE A 478 6.38 28.04 -2.75
N PRO A 479 6.02 26.77 -2.99
CA PRO A 479 7.02 25.71 -3.12
C PRO A 479 7.85 25.92 -4.39
N LEU A 480 9.15 25.59 -4.31
CA LEU A 480 9.98 25.54 -5.52
C LEU A 480 9.38 24.52 -6.49
N PRO A 481 9.32 24.82 -7.80
CA PRO A 481 8.88 23.83 -8.77
C PRO A 481 9.84 22.63 -8.72
N PRO A 482 9.32 21.38 -8.80
CA PRO A 482 10.17 20.21 -8.81
C PRO A 482 11.14 20.28 -9.99
N PRO A 483 12.38 19.78 -9.84
CA PRO A 483 13.34 19.75 -10.93
C PRO A 483 12.72 19.01 -12.14
N ARG A 484 12.80 19.61 -13.34
CA ARG A 484 12.23 19.00 -14.56
C ARG A 484 12.88 17.65 -14.84
N ARG A 485 12.10 16.57 -14.79
CA ARG A 485 12.55 15.23 -15.14
C ARG A 485 12.76 15.13 -16.67
N PRO A 486 13.71 14.31 -17.16
CA PRO A 486 14.04 14.21 -18.60
C PRO A 486 12.88 13.83 -19.54
N ARG A 487 11.75 13.32 -19.03
CA ARG A 487 10.55 12.92 -19.80
C ARG A 487 9.25 13.50 -19.25
N GLU A 488 9.30 14.69 -18.64
CA GLU A 488 8.12 15.30 -17.99
C GLU A 488 6.93 15.50 -18.95
N THR A 489 7.19 15.81 -20.23
CA THR A 489 6.15 15.98 -21.24
C THR A 489 5.36 14.70 -21.47
N GLU A 490 6.04 13.55 -21.53
CA GLU A 490 5.42 12.23 -21.70
C GLU A 490 4.62 11.85 -20.45
N VAL A 491 5.15 12.14 -19.26
CA VAL A 491 4.44 11.95 -17.98
C VAL A 491 3.16 12.79 -17.96
N ALA A 492 3.23 14.08 -18.32
CA ALA A 492 2.08 14.97 -18.34
C ALA A 492 1.00 14.50 -19.33
N VAL A 493 1.39 14.05 -20.53
CA VAL A 493 0.47 13.48 -21.53
C VAL A 493 -0.19 12.22 -20.99
N ARG A 494 0.58 11.30 -20.39
CA ARG A 494 0.01 10.11 -19.77
C ARG A 494 -0.94 10.49 -18.64
N ALA A 495 -0.54 11.35 -17.71
CA ALA A 495 -1.37 11.81 -16.59
C ALA A 495 -2.70 12.44 -17.05
N ALA A 496 -2.69 13.23 -18.13
CA ALA A 496 -3.91 13.77 -18.72
C ALA A 496 -4.82 12.66 -19.27
N ASN A 497 -4.25 11.68 -19.97
CA ASN A 497 -5.00 10.50 -20.44
C ASN A 497 -5.58 9.70 -19.27
N ARG A 498 -4.79 9.51 -18.21
CA ARG A 498 -5.19 8.84 -16.97
C ARG A 498 -6.40 9.51 -16.33
N ALA A 499 -6.31 10.82 -16.14
CA ALA A 499 -7.39 11.64 -15.57
C ALA A 499 -8.67 11.55 -16.41
N ARG A 500 -8.55 11.60 -17.75
CA ARG A 500 -9.69 11.46 -18.66
C ARG A 500 -10.37 10.09 -18.52
N VAL A 501 -9.60 9.00 -18.56
CA VAL A 501 -10.14 7.63 -18.44
C VAL A 501 -10.76 7.41 -17.05
N ARG A 502 -10.11 7.89 -15.98
CA ARG A 502 -10.64 7.81 -14.61
C ARG A 502 -11.96 8.57 -14.47
N ALA A 503 -12.07 9.76 -15.06
CA ALA A 503 -13.31 10.52 -15.06
C ALA A 503 -14.44 9.79 -15.82
N GLN A 504 -14.13 9.18 -16.98
CA GLN A 504 -15.09 8.38 -17.73
C GLN A 504 -15.56 7.14 -16.96
N LYS A 505 -14.63 6.39 -16.35
CA LYS A 505 -14.92 5.24 -15.48
C LYS A 505 -15.79 5.66 -14.30
N LYS A 506 -15.44 6.75 -13.61
CA LYS A 506 -16.22 7.28 -12.48
C LYS A 506 -17.64 7.69 -12.90
N ALA A 507 -17.79 8.39 -14.03
CA ALA A 507 -19.11 8.75 -14.56
C ALA A 507 -19.97 7.52 -14.93
N ARG A 508 -19.35 6.44 -15.41
CA ARG A 508 -20.04 5.16 -15.64
C ARG A 508 -20.42 4.46 -14.34
N ALA A 509 -19.50 4.39 -13.38
CA ALA A 509 -19.73 3.80 -12.06
C ALA A 509 -20.83 4.56 -11.28
N ASP A 510 -20.86 5.89 -11.36
CA ASP A 510 -21.90 6.69 -10.70
C ASP A 510 -23.29 6.47 -11.30
N ARG A 511 -23.39 6.22 -12.62
CA ARG A 511 -24.65 5.80 -13.25
C ARG A 511 -25.13 4.46 -12.70
N LEU A 512 -24.25 3.46 -12.65
CA LEU A 512 -24.56 2.14 -12.08
C LEU A 512 -24.94 2.22 -10.60
N LYS A 513 -24.22 3.01 -9.80
CA LYS A 513 -24.60 3.29 -8.41
C LYS A 513 -26.00 3.89 -8.33
N ASN A 514 -26.34 4.84 -9.19
CA ASN A 514 -27.67 5.45 -9.18
C ASN A 514 -28.77 4.48 -9.61
N GLU A 515 -28.51 3.58 -10.57
CA GLU A 515 -29.39 2.46 -10.89
C GLU A 515 -29.56 1.53 -9.68
N GLY A 516 -28.46 1.15 -9.02
CA GLY A 516 -28.48 0.37 -7.78
C GLY A 516 -29.30 1.03 -6.67
N ASN A 517 -29.22 2.36 -6.53
CA ASN A 517 -30.05 3.12 -5.58
C ASN A 517 -31.55 3.03 -5.92
N GLN A 518 -31.92 2.97 -7.21
CA GLN A 518 -33.32 2.79 -7.61
C GLN A 518 -33.82 1.39 -7.26
N PHE A 519 -33.04 0.35 -7.59
CA PHE A 519 -33.35 -1.03 -7.20
C PHE A 519 -33.46 -1.17 -5.68
N PHE A 520 -32.54 -0.57 -4.94
CA PHE A 520 -32.55 -0.59 -3.48
C PHE A 520 -33.82 0.05 -2.88
N ARG A 521 -34.30 1.16 -3.45
CA ARG A 521 -35.57 1.79 -3.03
C ARG A 521 -36.79 0.91 -3.31
N ARG A 522 -36.72 0.03 -4.31
CA ARG A 522 -37.76 -0.95 -4.63
C ARG A 522 -37.61 -2.27 -3.88
N SER A 523 -36.66 -2.36 -2.93
CA SER A 523 -36.32 -3.59 -2.20
C SER A 523 -35.83 -4.74 -3.09
N GLU A 524 -35.36 -4.42 -4.31
CA GLU A 524 -34.71 -5.37 -5.22
C GLU A 524 -33.21 -5.48 -4.87
N TRP A 525 -32.91 -6.18 -3.77
CA TRP A 525 -31.57 -6.18 -3.17
C TRP A 525 -30.49 -6.82 -4.04
N LEU A 526 -30.83 -7.91 -4.75
CA LEU A 526 -29.90 -8.62 -5.63
C LEU A 526 -29.44 -7.74 -6.79
N GLN A 527 -30.39 -7.15 -7.52
CA GLN A 527 -30.10 -6.22 -8.61
C GLN A 527 -29.34 -4.98 -8.10
N ALA A 528 -29.66 -4.49 -6.89
CA ALA A 528 -28.90 -3.40 -6.28
C ALA A 528 -27.44 -3.81 -6.02
N ALA A 529 -27.19 -4.99 -5.45
CA ALA A 529 -25.86 -5.52 -5.18
C ALA A 529 -25.03 -5.67 -6.47
N GLU A 530 -25.59 -6.28 -7.51
CA GLU A 530 -24.92 -6.44 -8.82
C GLU A 530 -24.51 -5.08 -9.42
N LYS A 531 -25.39 -4.07 -9.31
CA LYS A 531 -25.09 -2.72 -9.82
C LYS A 531 -24.01 -2.00 -9.02
N TYR A 532 -24.01 -2.14 -7.69
CA TYR A 532 -22.95 -1.57 -6.85
C TYR A 532 -21.61 -2.28 -7.06
N GLN A 533 -21.60 -3.61 -7.18
CA GLN A 533 -20.41 -4.39 -7.51
C GLN A 533 -19.86 -3.99 -8.88
N ALA A 534 -20.70 -3.90 -9.91
CA ALA A 534 -20.29 -3.43 -11.23
C ALA A 534 -19.71 -2.01 -11.19
N ALA A 535 -20.27 -1.10 -10.37
CA ALA A 535 -19.71 0.23 -10.17
C ALA A 535 -18.30 0.18 -9.55
N ALA A 536 -18.13 -0.60 -8.47
CA ALA A 536 -16.85 -0.76 -7.78
C ALA A 536 -15.79 -1.49 -8.65
N LEU A 537 -16.18 -2.43 -9.50
CA LEU A 537 -15.29 -3.12 -10.44
C LEU A 537 -14.75 -2.20 -11.55
N ILE A 538 -15.48 -1.14 -11.89
CA ILE A 538 -15.14 -0.19 -12.97
C ILE A 538 -14.25 0.95 -12.48
N ALA A 539 -14.57 1.52 -11.32
CA ALA A 539 -13.92 2.74 -10.79
C ALA A 539 -13.07 2.51 -9.53
N GLY A 540 -12.91 1.25 -9.13
CA GLY A 540 -12.26 0.83 -7.91
C GLY A 540 -13.18 0.85 -6.68
N PRO A 541 -12.73 0.29 -5.55
CA PRO A 541 -13.55 0.12 -4.36
C PRO A 541 -13.69 1.42 -3.54
N ASP A 542 -14.25 2.47 -4.15
CA ASP A 542 -14.60 3.75 -3.49
C ASP A 542 -15.50 3.48 -2.26
N PRO A 543 -15.26 4.13 -1.10
CA PRO A 543 -16.01 3.88 0.12
C PRO A 543 -17.52 4.00 -0.06
N THR A 544 -17.99 4.85 -0.97
CA THR A 544 -19.42 5.02 -1.28
C THR A 544 -20.00 3.77 -1.92
N TYR A 545 -19.34 3.23 -2.96
CA TYR A 545 -19.79 2.03 -3.65
C TYR A 545 -19.72 0.82 -2.71
N MET A 546 -18.62 0.69 -1.97
CA MET A 546 -18.41 -0.40 -1.01
C MET A 546 -19.43 -0.38 0.11
N SER A 547 -19.76 0.82 0.62
CA SER A 547 -20.79 0.95 1.64
C SER A 547 -22.12 0.46 1.07
N ASN A 548 -22.56 1.01 -0.06
CA ASN A 548 -23.84 0.65 -0.68
C ASN A 548 -23.94 -0.84 -1.03
N LEU A 549 -22.85 -1.44 -1.50
CA LEU A 549 -22.74 -2.88 -1.72
C LEU A 549 -22.94 -3.66 -0.42
N ALA A 550 -22.20 -3.31 0.64
CA ALA A 550 -22.28 -3.99 1.93
C ALA A 550 -23.72 -4.00 2.49
N VAL A 551 -24.47 -2.90 2.40
CA VAL A 551 -25.86 -2.88 2.90
C VAL A 551 -26.81 -3.71 2.04
N ALA A 552 -26.61 -3.79 0.72
CA ALA A 552 -27.40 -4.67 -0.13
C ALA A 552 -27.12 -6.16 0.20
N LEU A 553 -25.85 -6.51 0.43
CA LEU A 553 -25.45 -7.86 0.83
C LEU A 553 -25.98 -8.25 2.21
N LEU A 554 -26.01 -7.33 3.18
CA LEU A 554 -26.67 -7.54 4.47
C LEU A 554 -28.17 -7.85 4.31
N LYS A 555 -28.87 -7.22 3.35
CA LYS A 555 -30.28 -7.51 3.07
C LYS A 555 -30.50 -8.88 2.42
N LEU A 556 -29.50 -9.38 1.71
CA LEU A 556 -29.47 -10.72 1.12
C LEU A 556 -28.96 -11.79 2.11
N LYS A 557 -28.55 -11.40 3.32
CA LYS A 557 -27.92 -12.28 4.31
C LYS A 557 -26.61 -12.93 3.82
N LEU A 558 -25.93 -12.29 2.87
CA LEU A 558 -24.61 -12.71 2.39
C LEU A 558 -23.54 -12.05 3.27
N TRP A 559 -23.37 -12.58 4.48
CA TRP A 559 -22.63 -11.93 5.58
C TRP A 559 -21.13 -11.78 5.30
N GLU A 560 -20.48 -12.81 4.76
CA GLU A 560 -19.05 -12.81 4.45
C GLU A 560 -18.73 -11.83 3.33
N ALA A 561 -19.56 -11.78 2.29
CA ALA A 561 -19.44 -10.82 1.21
C ALA A 561 -19.65 -9.39 1.72
N ALA A 562 -20.57 -9.17 2.67
CA ALA A 562 -20.79 -7.88 3.31
C ALA A 562 -19.60 -7.44 4.19
N ASP A 563 -19.03 -8.32 5.01
CA ASP A 563 -17.81 -8.06 5.80
C ASP A 563 -16.62 -7.75 4.89
N SER A 564 -16.46 -8.50 3.80
CA SER A 564 -15.44 -8.28 2.79
C SER A 564 -15.57 -6.90 2.13
N ALA A 565 -16.78 -6.53 1.68
CA ALA A 565 -17.04 -5.23 1.07
C ALA A 565 -16.78 -4.09 2.06
N ALA A 566 -17.28 -4.22 3.30
CA ALA A 566 -17.12 -3.20 4.32
C ALA A 566 -15.65 -3.02 4.73
N SER A 567 -14.91 -4.12 4.88
CA SER A 567 -13.48 -4.12 5.17
C SER A 567 -12.66 -3.42 4.10
N ARG A 568 -12.94 -3.68 2.81
CA ARG A 568 -12.23 -3.01 1.72
C ARG A 568 -12.52 -1.50 1.68
N GLY A 569 -13.77 -1.09 1.92
CA GLY A 569 -14.12 0.33 2.03
C GLY A 569 -13.37 1.03 3.18
N LEU A 570 -13.23 0.35 4.33
CA LEU A 570 -12.51 0.88 5.50
C LEU A 570 -10.99 0.98 5.29
N MET A 571 -10.40 0.21 4.38
CA MET A 571 -8.99 0.39 4.00
C MET A 571 -8.74 1.73 3.29
N GLN A 572 -9.75 2.26 2.59
CA GLN A 572 -9.69 3.55 1.91
C GLN A 572 -10.17 4.71 2.79
N ASP A 573 -11.28 4.53 3.51
CA ASP A 573 -11.78 5.50 4.49
C ASP A 573 -11.95 4.82 5.86
N PRO A 574 -10.91 4.82 6.70
CA PRO A 574 -10.95 4.19 8.01
C PRO A 574 -11.91 4.87 9.00
N THR A 575 -12.39 6.06 8.68
CA THR A 575 -13.26 6.86 9.56
C THR A 575 -14.74 6.73 9.20
N ASN A 576 -15.06 5.92 8.19
CA ASN A 576 -16.42 5.79 7.70
C ASN A 576 -17.34 5.06 8.68
N VAL A 577 -18.16 5.82 9.40
CA VAL A 577 -19.10 5.28 10.40
C VAL A 577 -20.11 4.29 9.81
N LYS A 578 -20.54 4.46 8.55
CA LYS A 578 -21.49 3.55 7.89
C LYS A 578 -20.86 2.20 7.61
N LEU A 579 -19.62 2.18 7.14
CA LEU A 579 -18.88 0.95 6.89
C LEU A 579 -18.56 0.21 8.19
N LEU A 580 -18.15 0.93 9.25
CA LEU A 580 -17.93 0.34 10.58
C LEU A 580 -19.20 -0.35 11.10
N TYR A 581 -20.36 0.32 11.00
CA TYR A 581 -21.63 -0.26 11.43
C TYR A 581 -22.01 -1.49 10.60
N ARG A 582 -21.95 -1.39 9.26
CA ARG A 582 -22.29 -2.49 8.35
C ARG A 582 -21.40 -3.71 8.56
N ARG A 583 -20.11 -3.50 8.82
CA ARG A 583 -19.17 -4.57 9.14
C ARG A 583 -19.49 -5.23 10.48
N ALA A 584 -19.84 -4.44 11.50
CA ALA A 584 -20.23 -4.97 12.80
C ALA A 584 -21.47 -5.86 12.72
N VAL A 585 -22.50 -5.43 11.97
CA VAL A 585 -23.73 -6.23 11.76
C VAL A 585 -23.43 -7.52 11.00
N ALA A 586 -22.59 -7.48 9.96
CA ALA A 586 -22.16 -8.69 9.25
C ALA A 586 -21.44 -9.67 10.18
N ARG A 587 -20.53 -9.15 11.02
CA ARG A 587 -19.77 -9.95 11.99
C ARG A 587 -20.63 -10.51 13.10
N GLU A 588 -21.61 -9.76 13.58
CA GLU A 588 -22.59 -10.26 14.55
C GLU A 588 -23.40 -11.43 13.97
N ALA A 589 -23.84 -11.35 12.71
CA ALA A 589 -24.56 -12.44 12.04
C ALA A 589 -23.69 -13.68 11.78
N LEU A 590 -22.37 -13.53 11.81
CA LEU A 590 -21.37 -14.62 11.76
C LEU A 590 -20.95 -15.08 13.16
N ASP A 591 -21.67 -14.68 14.22
CA ASP A 591 -21.35 -14.94 15.64
C ASP A 591 -19.95 -14.45 16.07
N ARG A 592 -19.38 -13.47 15.36
CA ARG A 592 -18.08 -12.84 15.65
C ARG A 592 -18.24 -11.65 16.59
N PHE A 593 -18.75 -11.91 17.79
CA PHE A 593 -19.14 -10.84 18.71
C PHE A 593 -17.97 -9.97 19.19
N THR A 594 -16.74 -10.52 19.30
CA THR A 594 -15.57 -9.73 19.71
C THR A 594 -15.15 -8.73 18.63
N ALA A 595 -15.03 -9.17 17.38
CA ALA A 595 -14.76 -8.28 16.26
C ALA A 595 -15.88 -7.24 16.03
N ALA A 596 -17.15 -7.64 16.16
CA ALA A 596 -18.30 -6.73 16.05
C ALA A 596 -18.28 -5.65 17.16
N GLU A 597 -18.01 -6.05 18.41
CA GLU A 597 -17.88 -5.12 19.54
C GLU A 597 -16.75 -4.09 19.30
N ALA A 598 -15.62 -4.52 18.75
CA ALA A 598 -14.49 -3.65 18.45
C ALA A 598 -14.84 -2.56 17.41
N ASP A 599 -15.54 -2.94 16.33
CA ASP A 599 -16.02 -2.00 15.30
C ASP A 599 -17.02 -1.00 15.85
N LEU A 600 -17.99 -1.46 16.65
CA LEU A 600 -18.99 -0.60 17.29
C LEU A 600 -18.35 0.36 18.30
N ARG A 601 -17.38 -0.12 19.09
CA ARG A 601 -16.62 0.73 20.02
C ARG A 601 -15.83 1.80 19.26
N ARG A 602 -15.26 1.47 18.10
CA ARG A 602 -14.56 2.44 17.24
C ARG A 602 -15.52 3.46 16.65
N LEU A 603 -16.67 3.01 16.15
CA LEU A 603 -17.72 3.90 15.65
C LEU A 603 -18.15 4.89 16.73
N LEU A 604 -18.44 4.42 17.94
CA LEU A 604 -18.88 5.27 19.06
C LEU A 604 -17.81 6.26 19.55
N ARG A 605 -16.52 6.06 19.21
CA ARG A 605 -15.48 7.08 19.42
C ARG A 605 -15.56 8.22 18.40
N LEU A 606 -15.97 7.91 17.17
CA LEU A 606 -16.10 8.88 16.07
C LEU A 606 -17.45 9.61 16.11
N ASP A 607 -18.53 8.89 16.41
CA ASP A 607 -19.91 9.41 16.52
C ASP A 607 -20.54 8.90 17.83
N ARG A 608 -20.42 9.72 18.88
CA ARG A 608 -20.84 9.39 20.25
C ARG A 608 -22.35 9.32 20.40
N ASP A 609 -23.12 9.96 19.53
CA ASP A 609 -24.58 10.10 19.67
C ASP A 609 -25.37 9.12 18.80
N ASN A 610 -24.67 8.25 18.08
CA ASN A 610 -25.25 7.22 17.24
C ASN A 610 -26.09 6.20 18.05
N GLN A 611 -27.42 6.34 18.01
CA GLN A 611 -28.33 5.49 18.77
C GLN A 611 -28.34 4.05 18.28
N SER A 612 -28.31 3.83 16.96
CA SER A 612 -28.26 2.50 16.36
C SER A 612 -27.00 1.75 16.79
N ALA A 613 -25.84 2.39 16.76
CA ALA A 613 -24.60 1.77 17.22
C ALA A 613 -24.59 1.48 18.73
N LYS A 614 -25.22 2.32 19.57
CA LYS A 614 -25.38 2.05 21.01
C LYS A 614 -26.26 0.81 21.26
N GLN A 615 -27.36 0.70 20.52
CA GLN A 615 -28.28 -0.44 20.62
C GLN A 615 -27.57 -1.74 20.21
N GLU A 616 -26.90 -1.73 19.05
CA GLU A 616 -26.13 -2.88 18.56
C GLU A 616 -25.01 -3.28 19.51
N PHE A 617 -24.26 -2.29 20.03
CA PHE A 617 -23.18 -2.54 20.97
C PHE A 617 -23.67 -3.26 22.23
N ASN A 618 -24.85 -2.88 22.73
CA ASN A 618 -25.46 -3.55 23.87
C ASN A 618 -26.01 -4.95 23.50
N ALA A 619 -26.52 -5.14 22.28
CA ALA A 619 -26.95 -6.45 21.78
C ALA A 619 -25.78 -7.44 21.67
N VAL A 620 -24.73 -7.07 20.96
CA VAL A 620 -23.49 -7.85 20.81
C VAL A 620 -22.87 -8.20 22.16
N ARG A 621 -22.83 -7.26 23.11
CA ARG A 621 -22.31 -7.53 24.47
C ARG A 621 -23.17 -8.53 25.25
N ARG A 622 -24.49 -8.53 25.05
CA ARG A 622 -25.38 -9.53 25.66
C ARG A 622 -25.12 -10.91 25.05
N MET A 623 -25.02 -11.01 23.73
CA MET A 623 -24.71 -12.27 23.04
C MET A 623 -23.37 -12.85 23.48
N LYS A 624 -22.32 -12.01 23.51
CA LYS A 624 -21.00 -12.40 24.01
C LYS A 624 -21.01 -12.92 25.45
N ARG A 625 -21.78 -12.29 26.35
CA ARG A 625 -21.92 -12.73 27.75
C ARG A 625 -22.72 -14.02 27.92
N SER A 626 -23.60 -14.33 26.96
CA SER A 626 -24.43 -15.53 27.00
C SER A 626 -23.68 -16.82 26.65
N GLY A 627 -22.39 -16.73 26.31
CA GLY A 627 -21.58 -17.88 25.88
C GLY A 627 -21.95 -18.43 24.51
N ARG A 628 -22.92 -17.82 23.81
CA ARG A 628 -23.35 -18.18 22.45
C ARG A 628 -22.38 -17.76 21.34
N GLY A 629 -21.27 -17.11 21.70
CA GLY A 629 -20.24 -16.70 20.76
C GLY A 629 -19.19 -17.78 20.58
N TYR A 630 -18.81 -18.03 19.35
CA TYR A 630 -17.58 -18.76 19.05
C TYR A 630 -16.38 -17.85 19.35
N ASP A 631 -15.38 -18.34 20.08
CA ASP A 631 -14.15 -17.58 20.32
C ASP A 631 -13.26 -17.69 19.09
N TRP A 632 -13.52 -16.80 18.11
CA TRP A 632 -12.85 -16.83 16.83
C TRP A 632 -11.34 -16.58 16.97
N PRO A 633 -10.47 -17.52 16.53
CA PRO A 633 -9.03 -17.32 16.57
C PRO A 633 -8.61 -16.04 15.83
N GLY A 634 -7.93 -15.12 16.52
CA GLY A 634 -7.45 -13.84 15.96
C GLY A 634 -8.35 -12.62 16.19
N ASP A 635 -9.52 -12.76 16.81
CA ASP A 635 -10.38 -11.61 17.18
C ASP A 635 -9.70 -10.69 18.23
N GLU A 636 -8.78 -11.23 19.05
CA GLU A 636 -7.96 -10.45 19.99
C GLU A 636 -7.01 -9.47 19.27
N GLU A 637 -6.42 -9.88 18.14
CA GLU A 637 -5.56 -8.99 17.33
C GLU A 637 -6.36 -7.83 16.72
N MET A 638 -7.65 -8.03 16.49
CA MET A 638 -8.57 -6.99 15.99
C MET A 638 -8.94 -5.98 17.10
N THR A 639 -8.83 -6.37 18.37
CA THR A 639 -8.96 -5.45 19.53
C THR A 639 -7.70 -4.62 19.78
N GLU A 640 -6.50 -5.09 19.44
CA GLU A 640 -5.29 -4.24 19.41
C GLU A 640 -5.38 -3.16 18.32
N GLY A 641 -6.26 -3.35 17.33
CA GLY A 641 -6.71 -2.36 16.35
C GLY A 641 -7.50 -1.16 16.92
N LEU A 642 -7.60 -1.03 18.24
CA LEU A 642 -8.02 0.20 18.93
C LEU A 642 -7.06 1.38 18.69
N ASN A 643 -5.90 1.16 18.06
CA ASN A 643 -4.95 2.21 17.75
C ASN A 643 -5.52 3.21 16.73
N PRO A 644 -5.71 4.50 17.08
CA PRO A 644 -6.23 5.55 16.20
C PRO A 644 -5.36 5.81 14.95
N ASN A 645 -4.19 5.18 14.86
CA ASN A 645 -3.28 5.23 13.72
C ASN A 645 -3.50 4.03 12.79
N HIS A 646 -4.62 4.03 12.05
CA HIS A 646 -4.70 3.29 10.77
C HIS A 646 -3.50 3.71 9.90
N ASP A 647 -3.02 2.87 8.97
CA ASP A 647 -1.87 3.16 8.08
C ASP A 647 -2.08 4.36 7.13
N GLY A 648 -3.02 5.25 7.43
CA GLY A 648 -3.64 6.14 6.46
C GLY A 648 -4.50 5.35 5.46
N PRO A 649 -5.11 6.05 4.50
CA PRO A 649 -5.71 5.41 3.34
C PRO A 649 -4.62 4.65 2.57
N VAL A 650 -4.84 3.37 2.27
CA VAL A 650 -3.93 2.58 1.43
C VAL A 650 -4.46 2.63 0.00
N VAL A 651 -3.76 3.34 -0.88
CA VAL A 651 -4.05 3.30 -2.32
C VAL A 651 -3.52 1.98 -2.88
N VAL A 652 -4.41 1.08 -3.27
CA VAL A 652 -4.06 -0.17 -3.96
C VAL A 652 -4.01 0.11 -5.46
N GLU A 653 -2.80 0.15 -6.01
CA GLU A 653 -2.50 0.41 -7.43
C GLU A 653 -2.90 -0.76 -8.34
N ASP A 654 -4.19 -1.06 -8.45
CA ASP A 654 -4.70 -2.11 -9.34
C ASP A 654 -5.44 -1.56 -10.57
N GLU A 655 -5.55 -0.25 -10.70
CA GLU A 655 -6.22 0.41 -11.83
C GLU A 655 -5.26 1.33 -12.54
N SER A 656 -4.59 0.82 -13.59
CA SER A 656 -4.08 1.70 -14.63
C SER A 656 -4.97 1.62 -15.88
N ASP A 657 -4.73 2.59 -16.73
CA ASP A 657 -5.63 3.22 -17.69
C ASP A 657 -5.00 3.29 -19.09
N SER A 658 -3.85 2.63 -19.27
CA SER A 658 -3.28 2.34 -20.58
C SER A 658 -3.84 1.02 -21.12
N GLU A 659 -4.02 0.93 -22.44
CA GLU A 659 -4.58 -0.27 -23.10
C GLU A 659 -3.74 -1.53 -22.87
N ASP A 660 -2.44 -1.35 -22.58
CA ASP A 660 -1.47 -2.41 -22.30
C ASP A 660 -1.28 -2.71 -20.82
N TYR A 661 -1.94 -1.98 -19.92
CA TYR A 661 -1.85 -2.21 -18.48
C TYR A 661 -2.31 -3.62 -18.07
N SER A 662 -3.37 -4.12 -18.70
CA SER A 662 -3.93 -5.43 -18.35
C SER A 662 -3.36 -6.55 -19.20
N HIS A 663 -2.32 -6.27 -20.01
CA HIS A 663 -1.77 -7.25 -20.92
C HIS A 663 -0.93 -8.29 -20.16
N VAL A 664 -1.48 -9.49 -20.00
CA VAL A 664 -0.85 -10.59 -19.25
C VAL A 664 0.13 -11.42 -20.08
N GLY A 665 0.02 -11.39 -21.42
CA GLY A 665 0.87 -12.19 -22.31
C GLY A 665 0.99 -13.65 -21.87
N ASN A 666 2.23 -14.15 -21.79
CA ASN A 666 2.56 -15.49 -21.30
C ASN A 666 2.86 -15.56 -19.78
N GLY A 667 2.55 -14.51 -19.02
CA GLY A 667 2.85 -14.42 -17.58
C GLY A 667 4.32 -14.20 -17.22
N THR A 668 5.18 -13.93 -18.21
CA THR A 668 6.57 -13.49 -17.97
C THR A 668 6.68 -11.98 -18.27
N PRO A 669 7.12 -11.15 -17.31
CA PRO A 669 7.23 -9.70 -17.51
C PRO A 669 8.08 -9.32 -18.73
N CYS A 670 7.72 -8.23 -19.40
CA CYS A 670 8.44 -7.74 -20.57
C CYS A 670 9.59 -6.80 -20.15
N LYS A 671 10.85 -7.23 -20.35
CA LYS A 671 12.02 -6.39 -20.05
C LYS A 671 12.01 -5.08 -20.83
N SER A 672 11.77 -5.14 -22.14
CA SER A 672 11.76 -3.94 -22.99
C SER A 672 10.71 -2.94 -22.53
N TYR A 673 9.51 -3.43 -22.16
CA TYR A 673 8.45 -2.59 -21.60
C TYR A 673 8.90 -1.82 -20.35
N ASN A 674 9.54 -2.53 -19.42
CA ASN A 674 9.91 -1.96 -18.12
C ASN A 674 11.13 -1.03 -18.19
N HIS A 675 11.94 -1.09 -19.25
CA HIS A 675 13.17 -0.30 -19.35
C HIS A 675 13.09 0.82 -20.41
N GLY A 676 12.77 0.46 -21.66
CA GLY A 676 12.80 1.36 -22.82
C GLY A 676 11.45 1.57 -23.53
N GLY A 677 10.39 0.89 -23.10
CA GLY A 677 9.11 0.82 -23.81
C GLY A 677 9.05 -0.36 -24.80
N CYS A 678 7.87 -0.96 -24.94
CA CYS A 678 7.63 -2.09 -25.85
C CYS A 678 6.87 -1.62 -27.09
N SER A 679 7.39 -1.91 -28.29
CA SER A 679 6.74 -1.56 -29.55
C SER A 679 5.53 -2.42 -29.91
N ASN A 680 5.34 -3.56 -29.23
CA ASN A 680 4.32 -4.54 -29.59
C ASN A 680 2.97 -4.32 -28.90
N GLY A 681 2.86 -3.37 -27.96
CA GLY A 681 1.63 -3.11 -27.19
C GLY A 681 0.97 -4.40 -26.67
N ASN A 682 -0.33 -4.55 -26.92
CA ASN A 682 -1.14 -5.71 -26.51
C ASN A 682 -0.86 -6.99 -27.32
N SER A 683 -0.11 -6.88 -28.42
CA SER A 683 0.34 -8.04 -29.19
C SER A 683 1.67 -8.61 -28.67
N CYS A 684 2.23 -8.04 -27.60
CA CYS A 684 3.47 -8.56 -27.02
C CYS A 684 3.28 -9.98 -26.49
N ARG A 685 4.25 -10.86 -26.66
CA ARG A 685 4.19 -12.20 -26.05
C ARG A 685 4.33 -12.15 -24.52
N HIS A 686 4.93 -11.10 -23.99
CA HIS A 686 5.27 -10.94 -22.59
C HIS A 686 4.26 -10.06 -21.85
N GLN A 687 4.21 -10.22 -20.53
CA GLN A 687 3.32 -9.48 -19.63
C GLN A 687 3.78 -8.03 -19.49
N HIS A 688 2.86 -7.09 -19.68
CA HIS A 688 3.04 -5.67 -19.32
C HIS A 688 2.33 -5.33 -18.00
N ALA A 689 1.35 -6.14 -17.60
CA ALA A 689 0.64 -5.96 -16.33
C ALA A 689 1.57 -6.04 -15.11
N PRO A 690 1.42 -5.16 -14.11
CA PRO A 690 2.17 -5.27 -12.88
C PRO A 690 1.84 -6.59 -12.17
N ASP A 691 2.79 -7.06 -11.37
CA ASP A 691 2.65 -8.24 -10.54
C ASP A 691 3.04 -7.92 -9.10
N MET A 692 3.09 -8.93 -8.22
CA MET A 692 3.46 -8.72 -6.81
C MET A 692 4.92 -8.27 -6.62
N LYS A 693 5.76 -8.40 -7.66
CA LYS A 693 7.19 -8.10 -7.61
C LYS A 693 7.52 -6.72 -8.15
N SER A 694 6.49 -5.96 -8.54
CA SER A 694 6.64 -4.65 -9.14
C SER A 694 5.59 -3.63 -8.68
N VAL A 695 5.95 -2.36 -8.77
CA VAL A 695 5.07 -1.20 -8.60
C VAL A 695 5.12 -0.35 -9.85
N ARG A 696 4.07 0.40 -10.16
CA ARG A 696 3.99 1.12 -11.43
C ARG A 696 4.46 2.56 -11.24
N ASP A 697 5.25 3.06 -12.18
CA ASP A 697 5.67 4.46 -12.22
C ASP A 697 4.76 5.33 -13.12
N ASP A 698 4.98 6.64 -13.11
CA ASP A 698 4.23 7.61 -13.91
C ASP A 698 4.36 7.41 -15.42
N LEU A 699 5.43 6.75 -15.87
CA LEU A 699 5.66 6.36 -17.26
C LEU A 699 4.94 5.05 -17.63
N GLY A 700 4.38 4.33 -16.66
CA GLY A 700 3.74 3.03 -16.86
C GLY A 700 4.70 1.84 -16.84
N ARG A 701 5.96 2.04 -16.45
CA ARG A 701 6.94 0.95 -16.27
C ARG A 701 6.66 0.22 -14.97
N ASN A 702 6.98 -1.07 -14.93
CA ASN A 702 6.96 -1.85 -13.70
C ASN A 702 8.34 -1.77 -13.03
N VAL A 703 8.42 -1.09 -11.90
CA VAL A 703 9.62 -0.88 -11.07
C VAL A 703 9.77 -2.02 -10.07
N CYS A 704 10.99 -2.52 -9.88
CA CYS A 704 11.26 -3.69 -9.04
C CYS A 704 11.04 -3.39 -7.54
N VAL A 705 10.14 -4.14 -6.88
CA VAL A 705 9.90 -4.03 -5.43
C VAL A 705 11.13 -4.41 -4.61
N TYR A 706 11.88 -5.43 -5.04
CA TYR A 706 13.09 -5.84 -4.31
C TYR A 706 14.16 -4.75 -4.35
N TRP A 707 14.33 -4.07 -5.48
CA TRP A 707 15.30 -2.98 -5.58
C TRP A 707 14.85 -1.77 -4.78
N LEU A 708 13.55 -1.45 -4.84
CA LEU A 708 12.94 -0.36 -4.08
C LEU A 708 13.18 -0.49 -2.57
N LEU A 709 13.27 -1.75 -2.09
CA LEU A 709 13.52 -2.11 -0.70
C LEU A 709 14.95 -2.62 -0.43
N GLY A 710 15.89 -2.45 -1.36
CA GLY A 710 17.32 -2.75 -1.15
C GLY A 710 17.74 -4.24 -1.20
N THR A 711 16.90 -5.13 -1.74
CA THR A 711 17.08 -6.60 -1.69
C THR A 711 17.19 -7.28 -3.07
N CYS A 712 17.24 -6.51 -4.16
CA CYS A 712 17.31 -7.08 -5.52
C CYS A 712 18.66 -7.73 -5.80
N ARG A 713 18.66 -9.01 -6.19
CA ARG A 713 19.88 -9.77 -6.52
C ARG A 713 20.39 -9.60 -7.95
N TYR A 714 19.61 -9.02 -8.85
CA TYR A 714 19.90 -9.03 -10.29
C TYR A 714 20.73 -7.81 -10.76
N GLY A 715 20.65 -6.68 -10.03
CA GLY A 715 21.19 -5.39 -10.50
C GLY A 715 20.39 -4.81 -11.67
N ASP A 716 20.64 -3.57 -12.04
CA ASP A 716 19.86 -2.84 -13.07
C ASP A 716 19.91 -3.53 -14.44
N GLU A 717 21.09 -3.95 -14.89
CA GLU A 717 21.29 -4.52 -16.22
C GLU A 717 20.57 -5.85 -16.45
N ARG A 718 20.37 -6.67 -15.41
CA ARG A 718 19.77 -8.01 -15.52
C ARG A 718 18.34 -8.08 -15.01
N CYS A 719 17.89 -7.12 -14.21
CA CYS A 719 16.53 -7.14 -13.69
C CYS A 719 15.52 -6.95 -14.83
N ILE A 720 14.42 -7.70 -14.77
CA ILE A 720 13.35 -7.60 -15.76
C ILE A 720 12.46 -6.37 -15.53
N TYR A 721 12.52 -5.80 -14.34
CA TYR A 721 11.80 -4.60 -13.91
C TYR A 721 12.76 -3.41 -13.83
N ALA A 722 12.23 -2.20 -13.85
CA ALA A 722 13.04 -0.98 -13.78
C ALA A 722 13.67 -0.78 -12.39
N HIS A 723 14.88 -0.21 -12.33
CA HIS A 723 15.53 0.29 -11.11
C HIS A 723 15.66 1.82 -11.17
N ASP A 724 14.52 2.52 -11.26
CA ASP A 724 14.48 3.97 -11.42
C ASP A 724 13.39 4.59 -10.53
N ARG A 725 13.77 5.52 -9.64
CA ARG A 725 12.82 6.23 -8.74
C ARG A 725 12.29 7.52 -9.36
N THR A 726 12.90 7.99 -10.45
CA THR A 726 12.64 9.33 -11.02
C THR A 726 11.16 9.57 -11.30
N TYR A 727 10.43 8.53 -11.68
CA TYR A 727 9.03 8.61 -12.07
C TYR A 727 8.09 7.88 -11.12
N LEU A 728 8.57 7.38 -9.98
CA LEU A 728 7.68 6.84 -8.97
C LEU A 728 6.88 7.97 -8.32
N PRO A 729 5.61 7.73 -7.94
CA PRO A 729 4.86 8.64 -7.10
C PRO A 729 5.61 9.00 -5.80
N GLU A 730 5.47 10.25 -5.35
CA GLU A 730 6.06 10.72 -4.08
C GLU A 730 5.50 9.94 -2.88
N GLU A 731 4.22 9.60 -2.93
CA GLU A 731 3.53 8.80 -1.92
C GLU A 731 3.16 7.41 -2.44
N GLY A 732 3.47 6.37 -1.67
CA GLY A 732 3.11 5.00 -1.97
C GLY A 732 3.23 4.11 -0.74
N TRP A 733 2.79 2.86 -0.83
CA TRP A 733 2.91 1.93 0.29
C TRP A 733 4.36 1.70 0.72
N TRP A 734 5.32 1.90 -0.20
CA TRP A 734 6.77 1.78 0.03
C TRP A 734 7.37 2.97 0.78
N THR A 735 6.71 4.13 0.83
CA THR A 735 7.15 5.29 1.64
C THR A 735 6.50 5.31 3.02
N ASN A 736 5.50 4.46 3.27
CA ASN A 736 4.84 4.34 4.57
C ASN A 736 5.69 3.52 5.57
N THR A 737 6.70 4.17 6.14
CA THR A 737 7.66 3.56 7.09
C THR A 737 6.97 2.92 8.29
N ARG A 738 5.90 3.53 8.83
CA ARG A 738 5.13 2.97 9.96
C ARG A 738 4.49 1.63 9.62
N ARG A 739 3.79 1.53 8.48
CA ARG A 739 3.17 0.30 8.01
C ARG A 739 4.22 -0.80 7.79
N LEU A 740 5.30 -0.45 7.08
CA LEU A 740 6.39 -1.38 6.78
C LEU A 740 7.03 -1.93 8.06
N SER A 741 7.36 -1.06 9.02
CA SER A 741 7.93 -1.46 10.30
C SER A 741 6.98 -2.34 11.11
N ARG A 742 5.67 -2.05 11.11
CA ARG A 742 4.70 -2.89 11.81
C ARG A 742 4.63 -4.31 11.24
N ILE A 743 4.57 -4.46 9.92
CA ILE A 743 4.51 -5.79 9.27
C ILE A 743 5.80 -6.56 9.53
N ARG A 744 6.96 -5.90 9.41
CA ARG A 744 8.27 -6.52 9.68
C ARG A 744 8.42 -6.93 11.15
N ASN A 745 8.04 -6.07 12.10
CA ASN A 745 8.12 -6.38 13.52
C ASN A 745 7.20 -7.55 13.90
N ARG A 746 6.00 -7.62 13.31
CA ARG A 746 5.10 -8.77 13.48
C ARG A 746 5.76 -10.06 12.99
N PHE A 747 6.38 -10.02 11.80
CA PHE A 747 7.11 -11.17 11.26
C PHE A 747 8.30 -11.56 12.15
N ALA A 748 9.10 -10.61 12.61
CA ALA A 748 10.25 -10.88 13.46
C ALA A 748 9.86 -11.50 14.81
N LYS A 749 8.81 -10.96 15.45
CA LYS A 749 8.24 -11.57 16.68
C LYS A 749 7.77 -13.00 16.44
N ALA A 750 7.15 -13.27 15.28
CA ALA A 750 6.73 -14.61 14.92
C ALA A 750 7.92 -15.57 14.73
N VAL A 751 9.04 -15.08 14.18
CA VAL A 751 10.29 -15.85 14.05
C VAL A 751 10.93 -16.11 15.42
N GLU A 752 10.99 -15.09 16.27
CA GLU A 752 11.56 -15.17 17.62
C GLU A 752 10.75 -16.10 18.54
N ALA A 753 9.43 -16.12 18.41
CA ALA A 753 8.55 -16.98 19.22
C ALA A 753 8.74 -18.48 18.92
N ALA A 754 9.16 -18.84 17.70
CA ALA A 754 9.35 -20.23 17.28
C ALA A 754 10.53 -20.36 16.29
N PRO A 755 11.78 -20.20 16.75
CA PRO A 755 12.94 -20.18 15.88
C PRO A 755 13.23 -21.57 15.29
N ARG A 756 13.64 -21.62 14.02
CA ARG A 756 14.05 -22.86 13.35
C ARG A 756 15.58 -23.00 13.43
N PRO A 757 16.12 -24.04 14.08
CA PRO A 757 17.57 -24.17 14.28
C PRO A 757 18.35 -24.12 12.96
N GLY A 758 19.38 -23.28 12.89
CA GLY A 758 20.26 -23.16 11.72
C GLY A 758 19.63 -22.48 10.49
N VAL A 759 18.40 -21.93 10.61
CA VAL A 759 17.71 -21.25 9.50
C VAL A 759 17.55 -19.77 9.82
N THR A 760 18.09 -18.92 8.96
CA THR A 760 17.82 -17.48 9.00
C THR A 760 16.62 -17.14 8.13
N GLU A 761 15.64 -16.45 8.70
CA GLU A 761 14.40 -16.06 8.01
C GLU A 761 14.29 -14.55 7.90
N HIS A 762 14.02 -14.07 6.69
CA HIS A 762 13.72 -12.67 6.41
C HIS A 762 12.38 -12.58 5.69
N ILE A 763 11.70 -11.44 5.84
CA ILE A 763 10.44 -11.23 5.13
C ILE A 763 10.70 -10.92 3.66
N LEU A 764 9.89 -11.49 2.79
CA LEU A 764 9.89 -11.24 1.36
C LEU A 764 9.41 -9.81 1.05
N ALA A 765 10.08 -9.16 0.09
CA ALA A 765 9.78 -7.78 -0.29
C ALA A 765 8.37 -7.64 -0.88
N GLU A 766 7.93 -8.61 -1.68
CA GLU A 766 6.58 -8.68 -2.24
C GLU A 766 5.50 -8.82 -1.17
N SER A 767 5.81 -9.41 0.00
CA SER A 767 4.85 -9.56 1.09
C SER A 767 4.54 -8.23 1.81
N LEU A 768 5.32 -7.20 1.53
CA LEU A 768 5.06 -5.85 2.05
C LEU A 768 4.09 -5.07 1.14
N LYS A 769 3.88 -5.52 -0.11
CA LYS A 769 2.93 -4.90 -1.04
C LYS A 769 1.49 -5.20 -0.60
N PRO A 770 0.58 -4.20 -0.57
CA PRO A 770 -0.84 -4.45 -0.33
C PRO A 770 -1.43 -5.47 -1.30
N THR A 771 -2.32 -6.33 -0.82
CA THR A 771 -2.99 -7.33 -1.66
C THR A 771 -4.02 -6.69 -2.58
N SER A 772 -4.17 -7.29 -3.77
CA SER A 772 -5.13 -6.85 -4.78
C SER A 772 -6.57 -7.03 -4.30
N TRP A 773 -7.40 -6.01 -4.48
CA TRP A 773 -8.83 -6.06 -4.12
C TRP A 773 -9.67 -6.90 -5.09
N ARG A 774 -9.16 -7.21 -6.28
CA ARG A 774 -9.85 -8.03 -7.28
C ARG A 774 -10.02 -9.49 -6.83
N ARG A 775 -9.35 -9.89 -5.75
CA ARG A 775 -9.42 -11.23 -5.15
C ARG A 775 -10.19 -11.23 -3.83
N ASP A 776 -10.92 -10.16 -3.54
CA ASP A 776 -11.81 -10.13 -2.39
C ASP A 776 -13.16 -10.72 -2.74
N ILE A 777 -13.79 -11.41 -1.79
CA ILE A 777 -15.11 -12.06 -1.94
C ILE A 777 -16.11 -11.11 -2.63
N TRP A 778 -16.20 -9.84 -2.19
CA TRP A 778 -17.13 -8.88 -2.79
C TRP A 778 -16.89 -8.65 -4.30
N ALA A 779 -15.66 -8.74 -4.79
CA ALA A 779 -15.33 -8.36 -6.16
C ALA A 779 -15.77 -9.41 -7.19
N TYR A 780 -16.01 -10.65 -6.76
CA TYR A 780 -16.09 -11.77 -7.68
C TYR A 780 -17.27 -12.71 -7.44
N GLU A 781 -17.88 -12.66 -6.26
CA GLU A 781 -18.98 -13.55 -5.90
C GLU A 781 -20.16 -13.35 -6.87
N ASP A 782 -20.72 -14.44 -7.38
CA ASP A 782 -21.98 -14.41 -8.12
C ASP A 782 -23.12 -14.34 -7.11
N TYR A 783 -23.61 -13.12 -6.84
CA TYR A 783 -24.65 -12.90 -5.85
C TYR A 783 -25.97 -13.58 -6.19
N LYS A 784 -26.21 -13.92 -7.46
CA LYS A 784 -27.45 -14.60 -7.84
C LYS A 784 -27.43 -16.04 -7.34
N GLU A 785 -26.35 -16.76 -7.62
CA GLU A 785 -26.18 -18.13 -7.13
C GLU A 785 -26.05 -18.15 -5.60
N ALA A 786 -25.26 -17.25 -5.02
CA ALA A 786 -25.13 -17.15 -3.57
C ALA A 786 -26.47 -16.85 -2.87
N SER A 787 -27.26 -15.91 -3.41
CA SER A 787 -28.58 -15.58 -2.87
C SER A 787 -29.58 -16.73 -3.02
N LYS A 788 -29.54 -17.47 -4.12
CA LYS A 788 -30.41 -18.63 -4.32
C LYS A 788 -30.11 -19.71 -3.29
N LEU A 789 -28.82 -19.99 -3.07
CA LEU A 789 -28.41 -20.98 -2.10
C LEU A 789 -28.78 -20.56 -0.67
N GLN A 790 -28.62 -19.29 -0.32
CA GLN A 790 -29.05 -18.76 0.98
C GLN A 790 -30.55 -18.95 1.23
N GLN A 791 -31.39 -18.79 0.20
CA GLN A 791 -32.83 -19.05 0.31
C GLN A 791 -33.15 -20.53 0.52
N LEU A 792 -32.38 -21.44 -0.09
CA LEU A 792 -32.54 -22.88 0.12
C LEU A 792 -32.21 -23.27 1.55
N LEU A 793 -31.10 -22.78 2.10
CA LEU A 793 -30.75 -23.05 3.50
C LEU A 793 -31.83 -22.56 4.48
N GLU A 794 -32.41 -21.37 4.23
CA GLU A 794 -33.49 -20.88 5.08
C GLU A 794 -34.78 -21.70 4.95
N ALA A 795 -35.02 -22.32 3.80
CA ALA A 795 -36.17 -23.21 3.62
C ALA A 795 -35.95 -24.50 4.41
N ASP A 796 -34.73 -25.06 4.37
CA ASP A 796 -34.35 -26.23 5.14
C ASP A 796 -34.45 -25.94 6.65
N GLU A 797 -33.86 -24.85 7.14
CA GLU A 797 -33.94 -24.45 8.56
C GLU A 797 -35.38 -24.29 9.07
N ARG A 798 -36.29 -23.80 8.22
CA ARG A 798 -37.72 -23.68 8.56
C ARG A 798 -38.42 -25.03 8.57
N ALA A 799 -38.13 -25.90 7.61
CA ALA A 799 -38.65 -27.26 7.60
C ALA A 799 -38.24 -28.02 8.88
N TYR A 800 -36.98 -27.90 9.29
CA TYR A 800 -36.48 -28.48 10.54
C TYR A 800 -37.07 -27.84 11.81
N ALA A 801 -37.56 -26.61 11.76
CA ALA A 801 -38.20 -25.96 12.90
C ALA A 801 -39.66 -26.39 13.10
N ASP A 802 -40.35 -26.81 12.03
CA ASP A 802 -41.74 -27.26 12.06
C ASP A 802 -41.87 -28.75 12.46
N ASP A 803 -40.88 -29.60 12.20
CA ASP A 803 -40.91 -31.06 12.49
C ASP A 803 -40.53 -31.46 13.93
N GLY A 804 -40.41 -30.48 14.84
CA GLY A 804 -40.07 -30.71 16.26
C GLY A 804 -38.57 -30.70 16.54
N LEU A 805 -38.19 -29.96 17.59
CA LEU A 805 -36.80 -29.63 17.93
C LEU A 805 -35.94 -30.86 18.25
N PRO A 806 -34.82 -31.10 17.56
CA PRO A 806 -33.76 -31.91 18.12
C PRO A 806 -32.97 -31.05 19.14
N SER A 807 -32.19 -31.70 20.00
CA SER A 807 -31.55 -31.08 21.17
C SER A 807 -30.58 -29.95 20.78
N ALA A 808 -30.12 -29.16 21.75
CA ALA A 808 -29.14 -28.09 21.49
C ALA A 808 -27.84 -28.60 20.84
N GLU A 809 -27.47 -29.85 21.10
CA GLU A 809 -26.32 -30.53 20.49
C GLU A 809 -26.56 -30.88 19.02
N ASP A 810 -27.80 -31.22 18.65
CA ASP A 810 -28.17 -31.54 17.27
C ASP A 810 -28.23 -30.30 16.36
N ARG A 811 -28.59 -29.14 16.93
CA ARG A 811 -28.52 -27.84 16.24
C ARG A 811 -27.07 -27.43 15.95
N GLU A 812 -26.16 -27.74 16.86
CA GLU A 812 -24.71 -27.56 16.67
C GLU A 812 -24.16 -28.48 15.56
N TYR A 813 -24.80 -29.64 15.34
CA TYR A 813 -24.44 -30.61 14.31
C TYR A 813 -24.96 -30.24 12.90
N VAL A 814 -26.21 -29.74 12.79
CA VAL A 814 -26.84 -29.38 11.51
C VAL A 814 -26.27 -28.06 10.93
N VAL A 815 -26.00 -27.08 11.77
CA VAL A 815 -25.35 -25.81 11.35
C VAL A 815 -23.88 -26.04 10.94
N ARG A 816 -23.20 -27.04 11.53
CA ARG A 816 -21.81 -27.40 11.16
C ARG A 816 -21.66 -28.12 9.83
N LEU A 817 -22.68 -28.84 9.35
CA LEU A 817 -22.54 -29.71 8.16
C LEU A 817 -23.25 -29.22 6.90
N GLY A 818 -23.95 -28.09 6.95
CA GLY A 818 -24.52 -27.45 5.75
C GLY A 818 -25.28 -28.44 4.86
N GLY A 819 -26.40 -28.97 5.39
CA GLY A 819 -27.33 -29.81 4.65
C GLY A 819 -26.76 -31.17 4.26
N MET A 820 -26.73 -32.12 5.19
CA MET A 820 -26.80 -33.53 4.81
C MET A 820 -28.24 -33.81 4.37
N SER A 821 -28.50 -33.82 3.07
CA SER A 821 -29.74 -34.40 2.55
C SER A 821 -29.73 -35.89 2.90
N LEU A 822 -30.55 -36.28 3.88
CA LEU A 822 -31.07 -37.63 3.94
C LEU A 822 -32.03 -37.75 2.75
N VAL A 823 -31.73 -38.68 1.86
CA VAL A 823 -32.60 -39.06 0.73
C VAL A 823 -33.98 -39.42 1.30
N PRO A 824 -35.11 -39.02 0.69
CA PRO A 824 -36.41 -39.55 1.06
C PRO A 824 -36.38 -41.07 0.83
N GLN A 825 -36.61 -41.85 1.87
CA GLN A 825 -37.00 -43.25 1.68
C GLN A 825 -38.39 -43.20 1.03
N ASP A 826 -38.42 -43.39 -0.29
CA ASP A 826 -39.65 -43.78 -0.95
C ASP A 826 -40.07 -45.14 -0.37
N GLU A 827 -41.32 -45.17 0.08
CA GLU A 827 -42.02 -46.32 0.61
C GLU A 827 -42.00 -47.47 -0.39
N ASP A 828 -41.31 -48.55 -0.04
CA ASP A 828 -41.67 -49.91 -0.44
C ASP A 828 -41.51 -50.76 0.83
N GLU A 829 -42.57 -50.82 1.63
CA GLU A 829 -42.78 -51.85 2.65
C GLU A 829 -42.94 -53.21 1.94
N GLU A 830 -41.90 -54.03 1.96
CA GLU A 830 -42.01 -55.49 2.13
C GLU A 830 -40.61 -56.08 2.40
N ASP A 831 -40.52 -56.83 3.51
CA ASP A 831 -39.45 -57.77 3.89
C ASP A 831 -38.09 -57.24 4.41
N VAL A 832 -37.99 -56.81 5.68
CA VAL A 832 -36.79 -57.06 6.53
C VAL A 832 -37.18 -57.13 8.03
N GLU A 833 -37.55 -58.32 8.53
CA GLU A 833 -37.72 -58.58 9.98
C GLU A 833 -36.46 -59.17 10.65
N ASP A 834 -35.32 -59.27 9.94
CA ASP A 834 -34.13 -60.02 10.42
C ASP A 834 -32.92 -59.16 10.87
N ASP A 835 -32.94 -57.82 10.76
CA ASP A 835 -31.76 -56.97 11.06
C ASP A 835 -31.78 -56.27 12.45
N LEU A 836 -32.82 -56.48 13.27
CA LEU A 836 -32.91 -55.90 14.62
C LEU A 836 -32.19 -56.72 15.71
N GLU A 837 -31.90 -58.01 15.49
CA GLU A 837 -31.19 -58.83 16.48
C GLU A 837 -29.66 -58.62 16.47
N LEU A 838 -29.08 -58.13 15.37
CA LEU A 838 -27.62 -57.89 15.25
C LEU A 838 -27.16 -56.54 15.85
N TRP A 839 -28.08 -55.58 16.04
CA TRP A 839 -27.77 -54.28 16.65
C TRP A 839 -27.83 -54.31 18.19
N GLU A 840 -28.63 -55.20 18.78
CA GLU A 840 -28.71 -55.34 20.25
C GLU A 840 -27.55 -56.14 20.85
N GLU A 841 -26.86 -56.99 20.07
CA GLU A 841 -25.63 -57.66 20.51
C GLU A 841 -24.40 -56.72 20.51
N ASP A 842 -24.24 -55.82 19.54
CA ASP A 842 -23.10 -54.87 19.46
C ASP A 842 -23.17 -53.78 20.56
N MET A 843 -24.38 -53.45 21.04
CA MET A 843 -24.58 -52.55 22.19
C MET A 843 -24.21 -53.21 23.53
N ARG A 844 -24.40 -54.53 23.69
CA ARG A 844 -24.02 -55.25 24.93
C ARG A 844 -22.51 -55.49 25.03
N GLU A 845 -21.78 -55.61 23.93
CA GLU A 845 -20.32 -55.74 23.97
C GLU A 845 -19.59 -54.42 24.29
N ARG A 846 -20.20 -53.25 24.02
CA ARG A 846 -19.59 -51.93 24.30
C ARG A 846 -19.74 -51.45 25.74
N GLU A 847 -20.71 -51.96 26.50
CA GLU A 847 -20.84 -51.65 27.94
C GLU A 847 -19.91 -52.49 28.82
N MET A 848 -19.25 -53.53 28.29
CA MET A 848 -18.38 -54.43 29.06
C MET A 848 -16.92 -53.93 29.18
N TYR A 849 -16.50 -52.91 28.41
CA TYR A 849 -15.12 -52.38 28.44
C TYR A 849 -14.96 -51.00 29.11
N ALA A 850 -16.01 -50.44 29.69
CA ALA A 850 -15.95 -49.20 30.47
C ALA A 850 -15.68 -49.44 31.98
N GLY A 851 -14.74 -50.34 32.29
CA GLY A 851 -14.40 -50.64 33.66
C GLY A 851 -13.09 -51.40 33.83
N TRP A 852 -11.96 -50.79 33.43
CA TRP A 852 -10.60 -51.00 33.99
C TRP A 852 -9.73 -49.77 33.74
#